data_AF-A0A7D4Y793-F1
#
_entry.id   AF-A0A7D4Y793-F1
#
_cell.length_a   1.000
_cell.length_b   1.000
_cell.length_c   1.000
_cell.angle_alpha   90.00
_cell.angle_beta   90.00
_cell.angle_gamma   90.00
#
_symmetry.space_group_name_H-M   'P 1'
#
loop_
_entity.id
_entity.type
_entity.pdbx_description
1 polymer ?
#
loop_
_entity_poly.entity_id
_entity_poly.type
_entity_poly.pdbx_seq_one_letter_code
_entity_poly.pdbx_strand_id
1 'polypeptide(L)'
;MPKADQKTVSQVFSDAKLQVPLYQRSYAWEPQQVEDLLNDIDYVYRRRYGSPNARSVTTASSDADSNDTNGNSDVYHYFGTLVLNARGKQDMMGSEWTVYDIIDGQQRLTTTNVFIACIVEEIEAIADAFDAAGLGKEDLPEGVVRAPGYLATNYTENYLKLGDRKEGRHLEPGELTEAAYAELIIDQGDPQTILGDDERLVPEKKLARAKVIIQKWIREKRELFLGDEDLGQATEADLLEYYTAIKRYTGVLTSQFKLTSQEVESTDEAGRLFEAVNDRGRDITLADKVKSYLIYVSGEFDTLDSEAVARRFNDAVETVAQYATDDDDIDQLVQFHWELFTGEYKKVRKNRSGPTPIHRRIKESPRHIPLERDPEEVATWVNNYVDTLSSVSKSYVQANYLDVFNRQTDVSPQVQARVKSLHNINFSNIAPLIIAAIERYDADSPEFARIATLCEVYSFRVYQVAKRSQRTARREFKEAAHRLYASEFEDGFVEDLFGEAVVDPPYENPAVAVDEVTAYLDNYIGRHCPDNDFVEYLTRSDIIQGSDTRGWPGFCNKGAIRFLLFEYEKHLRQEKNTDTSLKMLPSVMDLDEFTIEHIAPRTPETSVAELENHEENVNRLGNLALLGPKDNPSASNDDYATKYEEIYQDAQMEILGDDLPAPAAGWDVDALDARARDIVAFALDHWSGESAAVVTMAQGSSDAAEEAATDPRTGIAFTIRDDAQRAYAEGVDVDPSRVKLVRQGDADMPSSGADGVTELPQCSCGALYTRISDGEDDTEMYECVCGSSLEAPNLAGITRSILAD
;
A
#
# COMPACT_ATOMS: atom_id res chain seq x y z
N MET A 1 -35.06 19.11 18.27
CA MET A 1 -34.70 17.68 18.44
C MET A 1 -35.42 16.94 17.33
N PRO A 2 -34.70 16.23 16.46
CA PRO A 2 -35.32 15.44 15.40
C PRO A 2 -36.34 14.46 15.99
N LYS A 3 -37.44 14.22 15.27
CA LYS A 3 -38.46 13.25 15.69
C LYS A 3 -37.86 11.84 15.58
N ALA A 4 -37.50 11.26 16.73
CA ALA A 4 -37.00 9.90 16.79
C ALA A 4 -38.18 8.94 16.96
N ASP A 5 -38.48 8.18 15.90
CA ASP A 5 -39.57 7.20 15.89
C ASP A 5 -39.02 5.77 15.82
N GLN A 6 -39.56 4.86 16.63
CA GLN A 6 -39.24 3.44 16.49
C GLN A 6 -40.01 2.82 15.33
N LYS A 7 -39.29 2.26 14.36
CA LYS A 7 -39.84 1.57 13.20
C LYS A 7 -39.31 0.13 13.14
N THR A 8 -40.13 -0.80 12.72
CA THR A 8 -39.68 -2.14 12.31
C THR A 8 -38.99 -2.06 10.96
N VAL A 9 -38.15 -3.04 10.62
CA VAL A 9 -37.55 -3.15 9.27
C VAL A 9 -38.64 -3.06 8.19
N SER A 10 -39.78 -3.74 8.37
CA SER A 10 -40.88 -3.68 7.40
C SER A 10 -41.47 -2.28 7.21
N GLN A 11 -41.52 -1.47 8.26
CA GLN A 11 -42.01 -0.10 8.18
C GLN A 11 -41.00 0.87 7.56
N VAL A 12 -39.72 0.49 7.53
CA VAL A 12 -38.69 1.27 6.83
C VAL A 12 -38.83 1.12 5.33
N PHE A 13 -39.23 -0.06 4.82
CA PHE A 13 -39.39 -0.33 3.39
C PHE A 13 -40.80 -0.08 2.83
N SER A 14 -41.83 0.20 3.65
CA SER A 14 -43.22 0.19 3.18
C SER A 14 -43.62 1.35 2.27
N ASP A 15 -42.95 2.51 2.37
CA ASP A 15 -43.30 3.74 1.63
C ASP A 15 -42.06 4.64 1.35
N ALA A 16 -40.87 4.04 1.39
CA ALA A 16 -39.61 4.75 1.25
C ALA A 16 -38.72 4.11 0.18
N LYS A 17 -38.21 4.96 -0.72
CA LYS A 17 -37.09 4.61 -1.59
C LYS A 17 -35.82 5.09 -0.90
N LEU A 18 -34.91 4.17 -0.61
CA LEU A 18 -33.72 4.42 0.17
C LEU A 18 -32.51 4.51 -0.76
N GLN A 19 -31.80 5.62 -0.74
CA GLN A 19 -30.62 5.85 -1.57
C GLN A 19 -29.40 5.97 -0.68
N VAL A 20 -28.34 5.23 -0.98
CA VAL A 20 -27.02 5.51 -0.43
C VAL A 20 -26.47 6.71 -1.19
N PRO A 21 -26.33 7.88 -0.55
CA PRO A 21 -25.83 9.05 -1.25
C PRO A 21 -24.36 8.83 -1.64
N LEU A 22 -23.91 9.52 -2.69
CA LEU A 22 -22.54 9.36 -3.21
C LEU A 22 -21.50 9.47 -2.08
N TYR A 23 -21.69 10.38 -1.13
CA TYR A 23 -20.77 10.62 -0.02
C TYR A 23 -20.75 9.55 1.07
N GLN A 24 -21.53 8.50 0.96
CA GLN A 24 -21.42 7.36 1.85
C GLN A 24 -20.50 6.31 1.23
N ARG A 25 -19.76 5.60 2.08
CA ARG A 25 -18.90 4.52 1.60
C ARG A 25 -19.74 3.38 1.05
N SER A 26 -19.16 2.65 0.10
CA SER A 26 -19.73 1.41 -0.45
C SER A 26 -19.83 0.28 0.60
N TYR A 27 -20.34 -0.89 0.19
CA TYR A 27 -20.52 -1.99 1.13
C TYR A 27 -19.20 -2.46 1.77
N ALA A 28 -19.15 -2.49 3.10
CA ALA A 28 -17.92 -2.68 3.88
C ALA A 28 -18.10 -3.62 5.10
N TRP A 29 -19.20 -4.34 5.17
CA TRP A 29 -19.36 -5.38 6.18
C TRP A 29 -18.46 -6.58 5.87
N GLU A 30 -17.77 -7.04 6.91
CA GLU A 30 -16.92 -8.22 6.93
C GLU A 30 -17.72 -9.45 7.38
N PRO A 31 -17.23 -10.68 7.13
CA PRO A 31 -17.92 -11.91 7.49
C PRO A 31 -18.48 -11.95 8.91
N GLN A 32 -17.72 -11.47 9.89
CA GLN A 32 -18.14 -11.44 11.30
C GLN A 32 -19.44 -10.67 11.52
N GLN A 33 -19.67 -9.55 10.84
CA GLN A 33 -20.87 -8.73 11.05
C GLN A 33 -22.11 -9.37 10.43
N VAL A 34 -21.92 -10.06 9.31
CA VAL A 34 -22.99 -10.86 8.69
C VAL A 34 -23.36 -12.01 9.62
N GLU A 35 -22.37 -12.70 10.18
CA GLU A 35 -22.59 -13.76 11.17
C GLU A 35 -23.26 -13.27 12.44
N ASP A 36 -22.87 -12.11 12.97
CA ASP A 36 -23.49 -11.49 14.15
C ASP A 36 -24.98 -11.20 13.89
N LEU A 37 -25.33 -10.63 12.73
CA LEU A 37 -26.73 -10.43 12.33
C LEU A 37 -27.51 -11.76 12.28
N LEU A 38 -26.93 -12.80 11.67
CA LEU A 38 -27.57 -14.11 11.57
C LEU A 38 -27.77 -14.76 12.96
N ASN A 39 -26.78 -14.60 13.85
CA ASN A 39 -26.87 -15.04 15.24
C ASN A 39 -27.97 -14.30 16.00
N ASP A 40 -28.11 -12.98 15.80
CA ASP A 40 -29.19 -12.19 16.40
C ASP A 40 -30.57 -12.65 15.91
N ILE A 41 -30.70 -12.95 14.61
CA ILE A 41 -31.94 -13.50 14.03
C ILE A 41 -32.27 -14.84 14.68
N ASP A 42 -31.29 -15.75 14.80
CA ASP A 42 -31.46 -17.05 15.45
C ASP A 42 -31.83 -16.91 16.93
N TYR A 43 -31.20 -15.97 17.64
CA TYR A 43 -31.47 -15.71 19.05
C TYR A 43 -32.94 -15.31 19.26
N VAL A 44 -33.43 -14.34 18.48
CA VAL A 44 -34.83 -13.89 18.55
C VAL A 44 -35.79 -15.00 18.13
N TYR A 45 -35.46 -15.76 17.08
CA TYR A 45 -36.26 -16.89 16.63
C TYR A 45 -36.45 -17.92 17.76
N ARG A 46 -35.35 -18.38 18.39
CA ARG A 46 -35.39 -19.39 19.46
C ARG A 46 -36.17 -18.91 20.67
N ARG A 47 -36.05 -17.63 21.02
CA ARG A 47 -36.76 -17.06 22.17
C ARG A 47 -38.27 -16.97 21.94
N ARG A 48 -38.71 -16.85 20.68
CA ARG A 48 -40.13 -16.72 20.31
C ARG A 48 -40.80 -18.06 20.00
N TYR A 49 -40.07 -18.98 19.34
CA TYR A 49 -40.63 -20.22 18.81
C TYR A 49 -40.06 -21.49 19.46
N GLY A 50 -39.06 -21.37 20.35
CA GLY A 50 -38.38 -22.50 20.96
C GLY A 50 -37.22 -23.04 20.11
N SER A 51 -36.56 -24.08 20.61
CA SER A 51 -35.44 -24.73 19.90
C SER A 51 -35.94 -25.60 18.75
N PRO A 52 -35.36 -25.51 17.53
CA PRO A 52 -35.75 -26.32 16.38
C PRO A 52 -35.72 -27.84 16.62
N ASN A 53 -34.85 -28.33 17.50
CA ASN A 53 -34.68 -29.76 17.79
C ASN A 53 -35.71 -30.35 18.76
N ALA A 54 -36.68 -29.57 19.23
CA ALA A 54 -37.77 -30.08 20.03
C ALA A 54 -38.84 -30.72 19.12
N ARG A 55 -38.53 -31.87 18.50
CA ARG A 55 -39.53 -32.73 17.83
C ARG A 55 -40.73 -32.89 18.77
N SER A 56 -41.89 -32.41 18.33
CA SER A 56 -43.16 -32.43 19.06
C SER A 56 -43.35 -33.71 19.88
N VAL A 57 -43.35 -33.58 21.21
CA VAL A 57 -44.16 -34.45 22.04
C VAL A 57 -45.46 -33.70 22.27
N THR A 58 -46.49 -34.25 21.65
CA THR A 58 -47.91 -33.95 21.86
C THR A 58 -48.27 -33.83 23.34
N THR A 59 -49.32 -33.03 23.58
CA THR A 59 -50.04 -32.78 24.84
C THR A 59 -49.42 -31.72 25.74
N ALA A 60 -50.24 -30.71 26.03
CA ALA A 60 -50.09 -29.87 27.20
C ALA A 60 -49.98 -30.77 28.43
N SER A 61 -48.75 -31.03 28.88
CA SER A 61 -48.46 -31.51 30.21
C SER A 61 -47.92 -30.34 31.02
N SER A 62 -48.79 -29.82 31.88
CA SER A 62 -48.43 -29.14 33.10
C SER A 62 -47.35 -29.94 33.83
N ASP A 63 -46.17 -29.33 33.98
CA ASP A 63 -45.29 -29.41 35.15
C ASP A 63 -43.82 -29.25 34.72
N ALA A 64 -43.46 -27.99 34.49
CA ALA A 64 -42.10 -27.49 34.71
C ALA A 64 -42.23 -26.14 35.42
N ASP A 65 -42.01 -26.18 36.72
CA ASP A 65 -41.90 -25.02 37.62
C ASP A 65 -40.90 -24.00 37.08
N SER A 66 -41.40 -22.89 36.55
CA SER A 66 -41.25 -21.55 37.16
C SER A 66 -41.63 -20.43 36.17
N ASN A 67 -42.81 -19.83 36.37
CA ASN A 67 -43.17 -18.44 36.02
C ASN A 67 -42.66 -17.85 34.69
N ASP A 68 -43.18 -18.29 33.55
CA ASP A 68 -43.33 -17.38 32.40
C ASP A 68 -44.54 -17.75 31.53
N THR A 69 -45.73 -17.79 32.16
CA THR A 69 -47.02 -17.82 31.44
C THR A 69 -47.44 -16.39 31.06
N ASN A 70 -46.62 -15.77 30.23
CA ASN A 70 -47.04 -14.74 29.28
C ASN A 70 -46.36 -15.10 27.96
N GLY A 71 -47.14 -15.36 26.90
CA GLY A 71 -46.56 -15.45 25.57
C GLY A 71 -45.73 -14.20 25.33
N ASN A 72 -44.41 -14.35 25.21
CA ASN A 72 -43.47 -13.23 25.22
C ASN A 72 -43.54 -12.49 23.88
N SER A 73 -44.64 -11.77 23.66
CA SER A 73 -44.91 -10.91 22.51
C SER A 73 -43.94 -9.73 22.42
N ASP A 74 -43.14 -9.50 23.46
CA ASP A 74 -42.29 -8.32 23.64
C ASP A 74 -40.81 -8.57 23.33
N VAL A 75 -40.44 -9.75 22.79
CA VAL A 75 -39.06 -9.99 22.36
C VAL A 75 -38.82 -9.28 21.03
N TYR A 76 -38.20 -8.11 21.09
CA TYR A 76 -37.68 -7.38 19.93
C TYR A 76 -36.16 -7.25 20.01
N HIS A 77 -35.52 -7.12 18.84
CA HIS A 77 -34.10 -6.81 18.74
C HIS A 77 -33.93 -5.34 18.40
N TYR A 78 -33.02 -4.64 19.10
CA TYR A 78 -32.66 -3.29 18.73
C TYR A 78 -31.64 -3.35 17.60
N PHE A 79 -32.05 -2.96 16.41
CA PHE A 79 -31.23 -3.03 15.20
C PHE A 79 -30.46 -1.73 14.93
N GLY A 80 -30.32 -0.90 15.95
CA GLY A 80 -29.57 0.36 15.91
C GLY A 80 -30.40 1.58 15.49
N THR A 81 -29.71 2.69 15.23
CA THR A 81 -30.29 3.95 14.74
C THR A 81 -30.20 4.00 13.22
N LEU A 82 -31.18 4.62 12.57
CA LEU A 82 -31.21 4.90 11.14
C LEU A 82 -31.38 6.40 10.98
N VAL A 83 -30.49 7.03 10.22
CA VAL A 83 -30.52 8.48 9.98
C VAL A 83 -30.83 8.70 8.51
N LEU A 84 -31.91 9.43 8.23
CA LEU A 84 -32.44 9.62 6.88
C LEU A 84 -32.58 11.12 6.57
N ASN A 85 -32.24 11.52 5.35
CA ASN A 85 -32.49 12.86 4.83
C ASN A 85 -33.50 12.79 3.68
N ALA A 86 -34.64 13.48 3.79
CA ALA A 86 -35.70 13.42 2.78
C ALA A 86 -35.34 14.28 1.55
N ARG A 87 -35.31 13.66 0.36
CA ARG A 87 -35.01 14.33 -0.91
C ARG A 87 -36.23 14.73 -1.72
N GLY A 88 -37.42 14.30 -1.30
CA GLY A 88 -38.69 14.60 -1.95
C GLY A 88 -39.47 13.34 -2.23
N LYS A 89 -40.43 13.43 -3.16
CA LYS A 89 -41.27 12.30 -3.58
C LYS A 89 -40.99 11.91 -5.02
N GLN A 90 -41.04 10.62 -5.29
CA GLN A 90 -40.93 10.03 -6.63
C GLN A 90 -42.13 9.12 -6.88
N ASP A 91 -42.71 9.18 -8.08
CA ASP A 91 -43.73 8.22 -8.51
C ASP A 91 -43.02 6.93 -8.93
N MET A 92 -43.32 5.83 -8.23
CA MET A 92 -42.94 4.48 -8.65
C MET A 92 -44.22 3.69 -8.92
N MET A 93 -44.42 3.32 -10.17
CA MET A 93 -45.52 2.45 -10.61
C MET A 93 -46.92 2.94 -10.16
N GLY A 94 -47.15 4.26 -10.15
CA GLY A 94 -48.44 4.87 -9.82
C GLY A 94 -48.68 5.11 -8.33
N SER A 95 -47.66 4.97 -7.50
CA SER A 95 -47.68 5.30 -6.07
C SER A 95 -46.60 6.35 -5.77
N GLU A 96 -46.91 7.34 -4.92
CA GLU A 96 -45.92 8.32 -4.46
C GLU A 96 -45.06 7.74 -3.33
N TRP A 97 -43.76 7.63 -3.55
CA TRP A 97 -42.77 7.17 -2.57
C TRP A 97 -41.92 8.34 -2.09
N THR A 98 -41.58 8.38 -0.81
CA THR A 98 -40.61 9.37 -0.30
C THR A 98 -39.20 8.84 -0.53
N VAL A 99 -38.36 9.63 -1.18
CA VAL A 99 -36.95 9.30 -1.41
C VAL A 99 -36.14 9.81 -0.22
N TYR A 100 -35.33 8.92 0.37
CA TYR A 100 -34.46 9.23 1.49
C TYR A 100 -33.01 8.88 1.18
N ASP A 101 -32.10 9.82 1.43
CA ASP A 101 -30.68 9.53 1.53
C ASP A 101 -30.39 8.88 2.89
N ILE A 102 -29.72 7.73 2.88
CA ILE A 102 -29.28 7.04 4.09
C ILE A 102 -27.97 7.64 4.58
N ILE A 103 -28.00 8.31 5.73
CA ILE A 103 -26.82 8.92 6.36
C ILE A 103 -26.08 7.92 7.27
N ASP A 104 -26.84 7.10 8.00
CA ASP A 104 -26.32 6.01 8.83
C ASP A 104 -27.25 4.81 8.73
N GLY A 105 -26.69 3.61 8.83
CA GLY A 105 -27.44 2.34 8.76
C GLY A 105 -27.45 1.67 7.38
N GLN A 106 -26.79 2.28 6.38
CA GLN A 106 -26.71 1.75 5.01
C GLN A 106 -26.25 0.29 4.91
N GLN A 107 -25.25 -0.10 5.71
CA GLN A 107 -24.68 -1.46 5.68
C GLN A 107 -25.68 -2.50 6.23
N ARG A 108 -26.42 -2.14 7.28
CA ARG A 108 -27.48 -2.98 7.89
C ARG A 108 -28.64 -3.20 6.93
N LEU A 109 -29.08 -2.13 6.26
CA LEU A 109 -30.17 -2.20 5.28
C LEU A 109 -29.76 -2.98 4.02
N THR A 110 -28.54 -2.77 3.52
CA THR A 110 -28.03 -3.52 2.36
C THR A 110 -27.95 -5.02 2.67
N THR A 111 -27.41 -5.39 3.84
CA THR A 111 -27.35 -6.81 4.26
C THR A 111 -28.73 -7.40 4.51
N THR A 112 -29.70 -6.60 4.96
CA THR A 112 -31.11 -7.01 5.06
C THR A 112 -31.66 -7.40 3.69
N ASN A 113 -31.36 -6.62 2.64
CA ASN A 113 -31.76 -6.96 1.28
C ASN A 113 -31.05 -8.19 0.73
N VAL A 114 -29.75 -8.39 1.05
CA VAL A 114 -29.04 -9.64 0.73
C VAL A 114 -29.73 -10.84 1.40
N PHE A 115 -30.08 -10.72 2.68
CA PHE A 115 -30.78 -11.77 3.42
C PHE A 115 -32.13 -12.10 2.78
N ILE A 116 -32.93 -11.08 2.47
CA ILE A 116 -34.24 -11.26 1.86
C ILE A 116 -34.11 -11.86 0.45
N ALA A 117 -33.13 -11.46 -0.35
CA ALA A 117 -32.89 -12.07 -1.66
C ALA A 117 -32.57 -13.57 -1.56
N CYS A 118 -31.70 -13.96 -0.63
CA CYS A 118 -31.40 -15.39 -0.40
C CYS A 118 -32.63 -16.17 0.07
N ILE A 119 -33.49 -15.54 0.89
CA ILE A 119 -34.76 -16.13 1.32
C ILE A 119 -35.73 -16.27 0.16
N VAL A 120 -35.80 -15.31 -0.77
CA VAL A 120 -36.63 -15.40 -1.97
C VAL A 120 -36.18 -16.58 -2.83
N GLU A 121 -34.88 -16.69 -3.10
CA GLU A 121 -34.28 -17.84 -3.83
C GLU A 121 -34.67 -19.18 -3.16
N GLU A 122 -34.57 -19.25 -1.82
CA GLU A 122 -34.95 -20.46 -1.08
C GLU A 122 -36.45 -20.76 -1.16
N ILE A 123 -37.31 -19.75 -1.07
CA ILE A 123 -38.77 -19.92 -1.16
C ILE A 123 -39.18 -20.36 -2.57
N GLU A 124 -38.50 -19.89 -3.61
CA GLU A 124 -38.70 -20.34 -4.99
C GLU A 124 -38.30 -21.82 -5.14
N ALA A 125 -37.16 -22.23 -4.59
CA ALA A 125 -36.76 -23.64 -4.57
C ALA A 125 -37.76 -24.52 -3.78
N ILE A 126 -38.30 -24.01 -2.67
CA ILE A 126 -39.38 -24.67 -1.93
C ILE A 126 -40.65 -24.75 -2.78
N ALA A 127 -40.98 -23.72 -3.58
CA ALA A 127 -42.14 -23.74 -4.47
C ALA A 127 -42.04 -24.87 -5.51
N ASP A 128 -40.86 -25.03 -6.13
CA ASP A 128 -40.60 -26.12 -7.07
C ASP A 128 -40.73 -27.49 -6.39
N ALA A 129 -40.24 -27.63 -5.16
CA ALA A 129 -40.39 -28.86 -4.37
C ALA A 129 -41.85 -29.15 -4.00
N PHE A 130 -42.64 -28.12 -3.66
CA PHE A 130 -44.09 -28.23 -3.44
C PHE A 130 -44.80 -28.74 -4.70
N ASP A 131 -44.49 -28.18 -5.87
CA ASP A 131 -45.09 -28.58 -7.15
C ASP A 131 -44.73 -30.01 -7.54
N ALA A 132 -43.47 -30.41 -7.29
CA ALA A 132 -42.99 -31.78 -7.50
C ALA A 132 -43.67 -32.79 -6.57
N ALA A 133 -43.90 -32.41 -5.31
CA ALA A 133 -44.67 -33.19 -4.33
C ALA A 133 -46.19 -33.17 -4.59
N GLY A 134 -46.68 -32.29 -5.46
CA GLY A 134 -48.11 -32.13 -5.74
C GLY A 134 -48.87 -31.31 -4.68
N LEU A 135 -48.14 -30.61 -3.80
CA LEU A 135 -48.67 -29.73 -2.75
C LEU A 135 -49.04 -28.38 -3.37
N GLY A 136 -50.32 -28.16 -3.67
CA GLY A 136 -50.83 -26.87 -4.19
C GLY A 136 -51.57 -26.91 -5.54
N LYS A 137 -51.79 -28.11 -6.11
CA LYS A 137 -52.52 -28.25 -7.40
C LYS A 137 -54.04 -28.07 -7.32
N GLU A 138 -54.65 -28.21 -6.13
CA GLU A 138 -56.10 -28.02 -5.93
C GLU A 138 -56.40 -27.18 -4.68
N ASP A 139 -55.89 -27.57 -3.51
CA ASP A 139 -56.01 -26.84 -2.23
C ASP A 139 -54.64 -26.73 -1.54
N LEU A 140 -54.41 -25.63 -0.80
CA LEU A 140 -53.21 -25.46 0.01
C LEU A 140 -53.25 -26.40 1.24
N PRO A 141 -52.10 -26.96 1.67
CA PRO A 141 -52.03 -27.79 2.86
C PRO A 141 -52.58 -27.07 4.10
N GLU A 142 -53.16 -27.83 5.04
CA GLU A 142 -53.74 -27.27 6.26
C GLU A 142 -52.66 -26.49 7.06
N GLY A 143 -52.93 -25.19 7.32
CA GLY A 143 -51.97 -24.27 7.94
C GLY A 143 -51.17 -23.38 6.98
N VAL A 144 -51.22 -23.64 5.67
CA VAL A 144 -50.60 -22.79 4.63
C VAL A 144 -51.61 -21.77 4.11
N VAL A 145 -51.44 -20.50 4.53
CA VAL A 145 -52.33 -19.40 4.09
C VAL A 145 -51.94 -18.85 2.71
N ARG A 146 -50.65 -18.96 2.32
CA ARG A 146 -50.11 -18.43 1.07
C ARG A 146 -49.12 -19.42 0.48
N ALA A 147 -49.23 -19.69 -0.82
CA ALA A 147 -48.30 -20.54 -1.55
C ALA A 147 -46.87 -19.95 -1.52
N PRO A 148 -45.82 -20.79 -1.53
CA PRO A 148 -44.43 -20.33 -1.55
C PRO A 148 -44.14 -19.35 -2.70
N GLY A 149 -44.54 -19.67 -3.94
CA GLY A 149 -44.32 -18.79 -5.10
C GLY A 149 -44.95 -17.41 -4.94
N TYR A 150 -46.19 -17.32 -4.41
CA TYR A 150 -46.81 -16.02 -4.10
C TYR A 150 -46.03 -15.25 -3.03
N LEU A 151 -45.49 -15.96 -2.02
CA LEU A 151 -44.72 -15.33 -0.95
C LEU A 151 -43.39 -14.77 -1.48
N ALA A 152 -42.69 -15.49 -2.36
CA ALA A 152 -41.47 -15.04 -3.03
C ALA A 152 -41.70 -13.76 -3.84
N THR A 153 -42.76 -13.72 -4.65
CA THR A 153 -43.16 -12.50 -5.38
C THR A 153 -43.43 -11.34 -4.42
N ASN A 154 -44.20 -11.58 -3.37
CA ASN A 154 -44.55 -10.56 -2.40
C ASN A 154 -43.32 -10.04 -1.63
N TYR A 155 -42.34 -10.86 -1.29
CA TYR A 155 -41.09 -10.39 -0.66
C TYR A 155 -40.22 -9.60 -1.62
N THR A 156 -40.14 -10.02 -2.88
CA THR A 156 -39.46 -9.26 -3.93
C THR A 156 -40.07 -7.87 -4.07
N GLU A 157 -41.39 -7.80 -4.20
CA GLU A 157 -42.15 -6.55 -4.39
C GLU A 157 -42.07 -5.58 -3.20
N ASN A 158 -42.00 -6.09 -1.97
CA ASN A 158 -42.01 -5.23 -0.77
C ASN A 158 -40.63 -4.80 -0.28
N TYR A 159 -39.56 -5.51 -0.66
CA TYR A 159 -38.23 -5.28 -0.07
C TYR A 159 -37.11 -5.07 -1.10
N LEU A 160 -37.21 -5.67 -2.29
CA LEU A 160 -36.14 -5.64 -3.28
C LEU A 160 -36.44 -4.69 -4.44
N LYS A 161 -37.54 -4.92 -5.16
CA LYS A 161 -37.97 -4.11 -6.31
C LYS A 161 -39.47 -4.17 -6.57
N LEU A 162 -40.03 -3.06 -7.02
CA LEU A 162 -41.38 -2.93 -7.56
C LEU A 162 -41.33 -2.75 -9.10
N GLY A 163 -41.67 -3.78 -9.86
CA GLY A 163 -41.69 -3.73 -11.33
C GLY A 163 -40.30 -3.82 -11.99
N ASP A 164 -39.93 -2.83 -12.83
CA ASP A 164 -38.69 -2.88 -13.64
C ASP A 164 -37.41 -2.85 -12.76
N ARG A 165 -36.38 -3.55 -13.22
CA ARG A 165 -35.04 -3.63 -12.63
C ARG A 165 -34.35 -2.28 -12.44
N LYS A 166 -34.62 -1.26 -13.26
CA LYS A 166 -33.95 0.06 -13.18
C LYS A 166 -34.70 1.08 -12.31
N GLU A 167 -36.02 1.17 -12.43
CA GLU A 167 -36.81 2.22 -11.75
C GLU A 167 -37.51 1.75 -10.49
N GLY A 168 -37.54 0.42 -10.25
CA GLY A 168 -38.32 -0.22 -9.20
C GLY A 168 -37.61 -0.50 -7.88
N ARG A 169 -36.31 -0.25 -7.75
CA ARG A 169 -35.54 -0.68 -6.56
C ARG A 169 -35.96 0.09 -5.30
N HIS A 170 -36.15 -0.64 -4.19
CA HIS A 170 -36.40 -0.03 -2.88
C HIS A 170 -35.14 0.54 -2.23
N LEU A 171 -33.97 -0.01 -2.58
CA LEU A 171 -32.68 0.43 -2.11
C LEU A 171 -31.71 0.59 -3.29
N GLU A 172 -31.14 1.78 -3.42
CA GLU A 172 -30.05 2.11 -4.33
C GLU A 172 -28.73 2.12 -3.55
N PRO A 173 -27.82 1.16 -3.77
CA PRO A 173 -26.54 1.09 -3.07
C PRO A 173 -25.57 2.17 -3.57
N GLY A 174 -24.40 2.29 -2.93
CA GLY A 174 -23.33 3.15 -3.42
C GLY A 174 -22.82 2.72 -4.80
N GLU A 175 -22.25 3.67 -5.55
CA GLU A 175 -21.86 3.53 -6.97
C GLU A 175 -20.98 2.30 -7.23
N LEU A 176 -19.91 2.12 -6.46
CA LEU A 176 -19.00 0.96 -6.61
C LEU A 176 -19.64 -0.40 -6.30
N THR A 177 -20.81 -0.44 -5.66
CA THR A 177 -21.52 -1.68 -5.34
C THR A 177 -22.74 -1.90 -6.24
N GLU A 178 -23.09 -0.93 -7.08
CA GLU A 178 -24.37 -0.95 -7.80
C GLU A 178 -24.49 -2.12 -8.79
N ALA A 179 -23.41 -2.40 -9.53
CA ALA A 179 -23.38 -3.51 -10.48
C ALA A 179 -23.54 -4.86 -9.77
N ALA A 180 -22.73 -5.12 -8.74
CA ALA A 180 -22.85 -6.33 -7.94
C ALA A 180 -24.20 -6.46 -7.23
N TYR A 181 -24.78 -5.37 -6.73
CA TYR A 181 -26.11 -5.40 -6.12
C TYR A 181 -27.18 -5.79 -7.14
N ALA A 182 -27.14 -5.22 -8.35
CA ALA A 182 -28.08 -5.57 -9.40
C ALA A 182 -27.92 -7.04 -9.84
N GLU A 183 -26.69 -7.54 -9.95
CA GLU A 183 -26.39 -8.93 -10.31
C GLU A 183 -26.80 -9.92 -9.20
N LEU A 184 -26.42 -9.66 -7.94
CA LEU A 184 -26.59 -10.63 -6.86
C LEU A 184 -27.96 -10.58 -6.20
N ILE A 185 -28.55 -9.41 -6.03
CA ILE A 185 -29.78 -9.22 -5.23
C ILE A 185 -31.00 -9.10 -6.14
N ILE A 186 -30.88 -8.38 -7.26
CA ILE A 186 -32.01 -8.12 -8.15
C ILE A 186 -32.20 -9.22 -9.21
N ASP A 187 -31.11 -9.78 -9.72
CA ASP A 187 -31.12 -10.90 -10.68
C ASP A 187 -30.90 -12.26 -10.03
N GLN A 188 -30.63 -12.31 -8.71
CA GLN A 188 -30.34 -13.54 -7.97
C GLN A 188 -29.13 -14.32 -8.54
N GLY A 189 -28.13 -13.62 -9.08
CA GLY A 189 -26.92 -14.23 -9.64
C GLY A 189 -26.08 -15.00 -8.61
N ASP A 190 -25.27 -15.95 -9.09
CA ASP A 190 -24.36 -16.73 -8.26
C ASP A 190 -23.21 -15.85 -7.74
N PRO A 191 -23.00 -15.72 -6.41
CA PRO A 191 -21.88 -14.94 -5.89
C PRO A 191 -20.49 -15.40 -6.33
N GLN A 192 -20.33 -16.64 -6.81
CA GLN A 192 -19.05 -17.12 -7.34
C GLN A 192 -18.63 -16.41 -8.64
N THR A 193 -19.57 -15.83 -9.41
CA THR A 193 -19.21 -15.05 -10.62
C THR A 193 -18.36 -13.83 -10.27
N ILE A 194 -18.65 -13.20 -9.14
CA ILE A 194 -17.92 -12.03 -8.65
C ILE A 194 -16.68 -12.44 -7.86
N LEU A 195 -16.75 -13.53 -7.07
CA LEU A 195 -15.63 -13.97 -6.24
C LEU A 195 -14.50 -14.64 -7.03
N GLY A 196 -14.82 -15.26 -8.17
CA GLY A 196 -13.84 -15.87 -9.06
C GLY A 196 -13.22 -14.91 -10.07
N ASP A 197 -13.67 -13.65 -10.11
CA ASP A 197 -13.17 -12.62 -11.01
C ASP A 197 -12.26 -11.64 -10.24
N ASP A 198 -10.97 -11.72 -10.52
CA ASP A 198 -9.96 -10.89 -9.87
C ASP A 198 -10.13 -9.39 -10.21
N GLU A 199 -10.76 -9.06 -11.34
CA GLU A 199 -11.00 -7.67 -11.78
C GLU A 199 -12.18 -7.00 -11.04
N ARG A 200 -13.01 -7.76 -10.31
CA ARG A 200 -14.13 -7.17 -9.54
C ARG A 200 -13.63 -6.40 -8.32
N LEU A 201 -14.37 -5.33 -8.00
CA LEU A 201 -14.01 -4.39 -6.93
C LEU A 201 -14.12 -5.02 -5.55
N VAL A 202 -13.33 -4.55 -4.58
CA VAL A 202 -13.37 -5.04 -3.20
C VAL A 202 -14.76 -4.93 -2.56
N PRO A 203 -15.50 -3.80 -2.66
CA PRO A 203 -16.86 -3.71 -2.11
C PRO A 203 -17.84 -4.71 -2.72
N GLU A 204 -17.70 -5.02 -4.01
CA GLU A 204 -18.52 -6.02 -4.71
C GLU A 204 -18.23 -7.43 -4.20
N LYS A 205 -16.95 -7.77 -4.03
CA LYS A 205 -16.52 -9.04 -3.44
C LYS A 205 -17.01 -9.16 -2.00
N LYS A 206 -17.01 -8.09 -1.20
CA LYS A 206 -17.58 -8.07 0.16
C LYS A 206 -19.09 -8.37 0.14
N LEU A 207 -19.84 -7.78 -0.78
CA LEU A 207 -21.27 -8.06 -0.95
C LEU A 207 -21.51 -9.53 -1.36
N ALA A 208 -20.70 -10.05 -2.29
CA ALA A 208 -20.76 -11.45 -2.72
C ALA A 208 -20.45 -12.42 -1.55
N ARG A 209 -19.43 -12.12 -0.73
CA ARG A 209 -19.12 -12.89 0.50
C ARG A 209 -20.29 -12.89 1.48
N ALA A 210 -20.94 -11.75 1.69
CA ALA A 210 -22.12 -11.68 2.55
C ALA A 210 -23.23 -12.61 2.05
N LYS A 211 -23.49 -12.64 0.73
CA LYS A 211 -24.45 -13.57 0.11
C LYS A 211 -24.05 -15.03 0.35
N VAL A 212 -22.77 -15.39 0.17
CA VAL A 212 -22.27 -16.76 0.42
C VAL A 212 -22.50 -17.20 1.88
N ILE A 213 -22.21 -16.32 2.84
CA ILE A 213 -22.40 -16.62 4.27
C ILE A 213 -23.87 -16.87 4.58
N ILE A 214 -24.76 -16.03 4.06
CA ILE A 214 -26.20 -16.17 4.26
C ILE A 214 -26.73 -17.45 3.58
N GLN A 215 -26.34 -17.74 2.34
CA GLN A 215 -26.73 -18.97 1.65
C GLN A 215 -26.25 -20.22 2.41
N LYS A 216 -25.04 -20.19 2.97
CA LYS A 216 -24.54 -21.25 3.84
C LYS A 216 -25.43 -21.40 5.08
N TRP A 217 -25.76 -20.30 5.76
CA TRP A 217 -26.64 -20.33 6.92
C TRP A 217 -28.03 -20.90 6.61
N ILE A 218 -28.60 -20.60 5.43
CA ILE A 218 -29.87 -21.17 4.97
C ILE A 218 -29.75 -22.68 4.75
N ARG A 219 -28.67 -23.17 4.13
CA ARG A 219 -28.40 -24.62 3.99
C ARG A 219 -28.30 -25.32 5.33
N GLU A 220 -27.63 -24.72 6.32
CA GLU A 220 -27.58 -25.25 7.68
C GLU A 220 -28.98 -25.34 8.32
N LYS A 221 -29.89 -24.40 8.01
CA LYS A 221 -31.30 -24.53 8.44
C LYS A 221 -32.02 -25.65 7.69
N ARG A 222 -31.75 -25.81 6.40
CA ARG A 222 -32.35 -26.88 5.61
C ARG A 222 -32.01 -28.25 6.21
N GLU A 223 -30.73 -28.50 6.47
CA GLU A 223 -30.27 -29.72 7.13
C GLU A 223 -30.90 -29.89 8.52
N LEU A 224 -31.01 -28.81 9.30
CA LEU A 224 -31.60 -28.85 10.64
C LEU A 224 -33.07 -29.28 10.65
N PHE A 225 -33.88 -28.83 9.69
CA PHE A 225 -35.32 -29.13 9.64
C PHE A 225 -35.65 -30.39 8.84
N LEU A 226 -34.92 -30.69 7.77
CA LEU A 226 -35.20 -31.82 6.88
C LEU A 226 -34.36 -33.07 7.22
N GLY A 227 -33.23 -32.90 7.91
CA GLY A 227 -32.23 -33.95 8.13
C GLY A 227 -31.34 -34.23 6.92
N ASP A 228 -31.53 -33.50 5.82
CA ASP A 228 -30.75 -33.52 4.57
C ASP A 228 -30.82 -32.12 3.92
N GLU A 229 -29.89 -31.80 3.03
CA GLU A 229 -29.92 -30.56 2.22
C GLU A 229 -30.76 -30.71 0.94
N ASP A 230 -31.14 -31.92 0.51
CA ASP A 230 -31.95 -32.12 -0.69
C ASP A 230 -33.47 -31.94 -0.43
N LEU A 231 -34.03 -30.84 -0.93
CA LEU A 231 -35.48 -30.55 -0.86
C LEU A 231 -36.32 -31.63 -1.57
N GLY A 232 -35.78 -32.31 -2.59
CA GLY A 232 -36.50 -33.33 -3.35
C GLY A 232 -36.71 -34.64 -2.59
N GLN A 233 -35.96 -34.88 -1.52
CA GLN A 233 -36.11 -36.06 -0.66
C GLN A 233 -36.96 -35.78 0.59
N ALA A 234 -37.37 -34.53 0.80
CA ALA A 234 -38.13 -34.12 1.98
C ALA A 234 -39.52 -34.77 2.01
N THR A 235 -39.98 -35.19 3.20
CA THR A 235 -41.38 -35.57 3.36
C THR A 235 -42.27 -34.33 3.30
N GLU A 236 -43.54 -34.49 2.94
CA GLU A 236 -44.50 -33.35 2.90
C GLU A 236 -44.57 -32.61 4.25
N ALA A 237 -44.46 -33.34 5.37
CA ALA A 237 -44.48 -32.78 6.70
C ALA A 237 -43.22 -31.95 7.00
N ASP A 238 -42.05 -32.48 6.68
CA ASP A 238 -40.77 -31.79 6.90
C ASP A 238 -40.65 -30.56 6.01
N LEU A 239 -41.10 -30.65 4.74
CA LEU A 239 -41.11 -29.54 3.80
C LEU A 239 -42.05 -28.40 4.26
N LEU A 240 -43.22 -28.74 4.81
CA LEU A 240 -44.15 -27.79 5.38
C LEU A 240 -43.60 -27.13 6.66
N GLU A 241 -42.95 -27.90 7.52
CA GLU A 241 -42.29 -27.41 8.72
C GLU A 241 -41.15 -26.44 8.35
N TYR A 242 -40.31 -26.81 7.40
CA TYR A 242 -39.21 -25.98 6.91
C TYR A 242 -39.70 -24.68 6.26
N TYR A 243 -40.70 -24.74 5.37
CA TYR A 243 -41.33 -23.55 4.80
C TYR A 243 -41.87 -22.60 5.89
N THR A 244 -42.50 -23.17 6.91
CA THR A 244 -43.00 -22.41 8.06
C THR A 244 -41.85 -21.76 8.85
N ALA A 245 -40.73 -22.46 9.02
CA ALA A 245 -39.54 -21.93 9.68
C ALA A 245 -38.91 -20.78 8.90
N ILE A 246 -38.70 -20.93 7.59
CA ILE A 246 -38.16 -19.86 6.72
C ILE A 246 -39.03 -18.60 6.78
N LYS A 247 -40.35 -18.76 6.65
CA LYS A 247 -41.30 -17.64 6.81
C LYS A 247 -41.19 -16.96 8.18
N ARG A 248 -40.99 -17.74 9.25
CA ARG A 248 -40.82 -17.20 10.61
C ARG A 248 -39.50 -16.45 10.76
N TYR A 249 -38.40 -16.93 10.16
CA TYR A 249 -37.12 -16.21 10.14
C TYR A 249 -37.24 -14.85 9.43
N THR A 250 -37.89 -14.80 8.27
CA THR A 250 -38.18 -13.53 7.59
C THR A 250 -39.06 -12.62 8.44
N GLY A 251 -40.07 -13.18 9.13
CA GLY A 251 -40.92 -12.44 10.05
C GLY A 251 -40.18 -11.89 11.28
N VAL A 252 -39.17 -12.61 11.77
CA VAL A 252 -38.29 -12.14 12.84
C VAL A 252 -37.54 -10.89 12.40
N LEU A 253 -36.84 -10.96 11.27
CA LEU A 253 -36.08 -9.80 10.76
C LEU A 253 -36.98 -8.63 10.40
N THR A 254 -38.10 -8.86 9.70
CA THR A 254 -38.94 -7.77 9.21
C THR A 254 -39.79 -7.12 10.30
N SER A 255 -40.24 -7.87 11.30
CA SER A 255 -41.22 -7.39 12.29
C SER A 255 -40.70 -7.27 13.72
N GLN A 256 -39.63 -7.98 14.09
CA GLN A 256 -39.09 -7.96 15.47
C GLN A 256 -37.80 -7.15 15.59
N PHE A 257 -37.08 -6.90 14.50
CA PHE A 257 -35.96 -5.98 14.50
C PHE A 257 -36.48 -4.54 14.37
N LYS A 258 -36.18 -3.73 15.38
CA LYS A 258 -36.64 -2.35 15.50
C LYS A 258 -35.47 -1.38 15.40
N LEU A 259 -35.63 -0.37 14.58
CA LEU A 259 -34.70 0.72 14.32
C LEU A 259 -35.25 2.01 14.94
N THR A 260 -34.37 2.84 15.50
CA THR A 260 -34.74 4.22 15.83
C THR A 260 -34.48 5.08 14.59
N SER A 261 -35.53 5.49 13.89
CA SER A 261 -35.43 6.36 12.72
C SER A 261 -35.34 7.82 13.17
N GLN A 262 -34.34 8.55 12.68
CA GLN A 262 -34.22 10.00 12.82
C GLN A 262 -34.18 10.62 11.43
N GLU A 263 -35.13 11.50 11.17
CA GLU A 263 -35.18 12.29 9.95
C GLU A 263 -34.48 13.63 10.21
N VAL A 264 -33.54 13.99 9.34
CA VAL A 264 -32.82 15.26 9.36
C VAL A 264 -33.24 16.12 8.19
N GLU A 265 -33.24 17.44 8.38
CA GLU A 265 -33.77 18.39 7.41
C GLU A 265 -32.72 18.79 6.35
N SER A 266 -31.43 18.54 6.62
CA SER A 266 -30.34 18.97 5.76
C SER A 266 -29.07 18.11 5.89
N THR A 267 -28.19 18.18 4.89
CA THR A 267 -26.93 17.44 4.82
C THR A 267 -25.92 17.87 5.91
N ASP A 268 -25.96 19.11 6.38
CA ASP A 268 -25.12 19.58 7.50
C ASP A 268 -25.59 18.98 8.85
N GLU A 269 -26.90 18.88 9.07
CA GLU A 269 -27.46 18.21 10.25
C GLU A 269 -27.11 16.71 10.25
N ALA A 270 -27.14 16.09 9.06
CA ALA A 270 -26.69 14.73 8.85
C ALA A 270 -25.22 14.53 9.26
N GLY A 271 -24.31 15.44 8.85
CA GLY A 271 -22.90 15.41 9.23
C GLY A 271 -22.66 15.53 10.73
N ARG A 272 -23.38 16.46 11.39
CA ARG A 272 -23.33 16.62 12.87
C ARG A 272 -23.77 15.36 13.60
N LEU A 273 -24.87 14.75 13.14
CA LEU A 273 -25.43 13.57 13.77
C LEU A 273 -24.54 12.34 13.52
N PHE A 274 -23.95 12.23 12.34
CA PHE A 274 -22.99 11.17 11.99
C PHE A 274 -21.78 11.20 12.93
N GLU A 275 -21.14 12.36 13.10
CA GLU A 275 -20.03 12.54 14.06
C GLU A 275 -20.42 12.14 15.49
N ALA A 276 -21.58 12.57 15.97
CA ALA A 276 -22.02 12.28 17.34
C ALA A 276 -22.41 10.80 17.58
N VAL A 277 -22.94 10.12 16.57
CA VAL A 277 -23.38 8.71 16.66
C VAL A 277 -22.18 7.76 16.58
N ASN A 278 -21.16 8.14 15.82
CA ASN A 278 -20.01 7.31 15.47
C ASN A 278 -18.96 7.11 16.55
N ASP A 279 -18.99 7.91 17.61
CA ASP A 279 -18.16 7.70 18.80
C ASP A 279 -18.50 6.40 19.57
N ARG A 280 -19.41 5.54 19.07
CA ARG A 280 -20.01 4.42 19.83
C ARG A 280 -19.94 3.03 19.18
N GLY A 281 -19.35 2.83 17.99
CA GLY A 281 -19.21 1.47 17.41
C GLY A 281 -18.37 1.37 16.12
N ARG A 282 -17.57 0.29 16.00
CA ARG A 282 -16.48 -0.05 15.03
C ARG A 282 -15.49 1.08 14.76
N ASP A 283 -14.19 0.78 14.69
CA ASP A 283 -13.19 1.76 14.28
C ASP A 283 -13.46 2.23 12.84
N ILE A 284 -13.95 3.45 12.72
CA ILE A 284 -14.15 4.13 11.45
C ILE A 284 -12.78 4.39 10.83
N THR A 285 -12.67 4.20 9.52
CA THR A 285 -11.43 4.38 8.77
C THR A 285 -10.96 5.84 8.85
N LEU A 286 -9.68 6.08 8.61
CA LEU A 286 -9.15 7.44 8.57
C LEU A 286 -9.87 8.26 7.49
N ALA A 287 -10.09 7.69 6.30
CA ALA A 287 -10.75 8.35 5.19
C ALA A 287 -12.17 8.79 5.55
N ASP A 288 -12.96 7.92 6.18
CA ASP A 288 -14.30 8.24 6.64
C ASP A 288 -14.29 9.40 7.64
N LYS A 289 -13.36 9.40 8.63
CA LYS A 289 -13.26 10.48 9.63
C LYS A 289 -12.90 11.82 9.01
N VAL A 290 -11.97 11.86 8.05
CA VAL A 290 -11.57 13.10 7.37
C VAL A 290 -12.74 13.61 6.53
N LYS A 291 -13.32 12.75 5.71
CA LYS A 291 -14.45 13.09 4.84
C LYS A 291 -15.63 13.64 5.61
N SER A 292 -16.06 12.97 6.68
CA SER A 292 -17.21 13.42 7.48
C SER A 292 -16.98 14.77 8.10
N TYR A 293 -15.75 15.06 8.54
CA TYR A 293 -15.42 16.38 9.04
C TYR A 293 -15.44 17.44 7.94
N LEU A 294 -14.92 17.15 6.74
CA LEU A 294 -14.98 18.08 5.60
C LEU A 294 -16.43 18.41 5.22
N ILE A 295 -17.31 17.41 5.18
CA ILE A 295 -18.74 17.59 4.90
C ILE A 295 -19.38 18.44 5.99
N TYR A 296 -19.08 18.14 7.25
CA TYR A 296 -19.60 18.91 8.39
C TYR A 296 -19.18 20.37 8.32
N VAL A 297 -17.89 20.65 8.17
CA VAL A 297 -17.35 22.02 8.01
C VAL A 297 -18.02 22.70 6.83
N SER A 298 -18.13 22.03 5.69
CA SER A 298 -18.78 22.60 4.49
C SER A 298 -20.25 22.93 4.68
N GLY A 299 -20.92 22.30 5.65
CA GLY A 299 -22.29 22.59 6.02
C GLY A 299 -22.46 23.78 6.98
N GLU A 300 -21.41 24.16 7.70
CA GLU A 300 -21.43 25.30 8.65
C GLU A 300 -21.09 26.63 7.96
N PHE A 301 -20.52 26.60 6.76
CA PHE A 301 -20.11 27.79 6.01
C PHE A 301 -20.84 27.89 4.67
N ASP A 302 -21.59 29.00 4.46
CA ASP A 302 -22.33 29.27 3.21
C ASP A 302 -21.42 29.38 1.97
N THR A 303 -20.10 29.55 2.16
CA THR A 303 -19.09 29.62 1.10
C THR A 303 -18.74 28.25 0.50
N LEU A 304 -19.22 27.16 1.10
CA LEU A 304 -18.92 25.79 0.70
C LEU A 304 -20.19 25.02 0.32
N ASP A 305 -20.04 24.11 -0.64
CA ASP A 305 -21.07 23.15 -1.02
C ASP A 305 -20.68 21.77 -0.49
N SER A 306 -21.38 21.34 0.58
CA SER A 306 -21.15 20.05 1.21
C SER A 306 -21.30 18.87 0.24
N GLU A 307 -22.18 18.93 -0.75
CA GLU A 307 -22.37 17.84 -1.72
C GLU A 307 -21.23 17.81 -2.73
N ALA A 308 -20.77 18.98 -3.19
CA ALA A 308 -19.64 19.09 -4.11
C ALA A 308 -18.34 18.58 -3.46
N VAL A 309 -18.06 18.99 -2.21
CA VAL A 309 -16.90 18.53 -1.43
C VAL A 309 -16.91 17.02 -1.27
N ALA A 310 -18.08 16.47 -0.92
CA ALA A 310 -18.21 15.05 -0.71
C ALA A 310 -18.03 14.23 -2.00
N ARG A 311 -18.56 14.73 -3.13
CA ARG A 311 -18.38 14.12 -4.44
C ARG A 311 -16.90 14.04 -4.83
N ARG A 312 -16.15 15.15 -4.76
CA ARG A 312 -14.73 15.16 -5.13
C ARG A 312 -13.89 14.22 -4.24
N PHE A 313 -14.23 14.12 -2.96
CA PHE A 313 -13.58 13.15 -2.07
C PHE A 313 -13.89 11.71 -2.50
N ASN A 314 -15.11 11.41 -2.93
CA ASN A 314 -15.45 10.09 -3.46
C ASN A 314 -14.70 9.77 -4.72
N ASP A 315 -14.65 10.70 -5.68
CA ASP A 315 -13.96 10.46 -6.95
C ASP A 315 -12.51 9.99 -6.69
N ALA A 316 -11.85 10.55 -5.67
CA ALA A 316 -10.53 10.10 -5.21
C ALA A 316 -10.52 8.68 -4.62
N VAL A 317 -11.49 8.37 -3.73
CA VAL A 317 -11.64 7.04 -3.13
C VAL A 317 -11.97 5.99 -4.19
N GLU A 318 -12.85 6.30 -5.13
CA GLU A 318 -13.25 5.42 -6.23
C GLU A 318 -12.10 5.13 -7.18
N THR A 319 -11.28 6.14 -7.48
CA THR A 319 -10.07 5.97 -8.29
C THR A 319 -9.14 4.91 -7.69
N VAL A 320 -8.93 4.92 -6.38
CA VAL A 320 -8.08 3.91 -5.71
C VAL A 320 -8.82 2.58 -5.52
N ALA A 321 -10.10 2.61 -5.18
CA ALA A 321 -10.91 1.40 -4.94
C ALA A 321 -11.02 0.48 -6.17
N GLN A 322 -10.78 1.00 -7.37
CA GLN A 322 -10.67 0.21 -8.61
C GLN A 322 -9.53 -0.81 -8.60
N TYR A 323 -8.46 -0.53 -7.86
CA TYR A 323 -7.23 -1.34 -7.83
C TYR A 323 -6.89 -1.87 -6.44
N ALA A 324 -7.46 -1.25 -5.41
CA ALA A 324 -7.25 -1.60 -4.02
C ALA A 324 -7.54 -3.08 -3.74
N THR A 325 -6.76 -3.64 -2.81
CA THR A 325 -6.95 -5.02 -2.35
C THR A 325 -7.77 -5.07 -1.06
N ASP A 326 -7.70 -4.00 -0.26
CA ASP A 326 -8.47 -3.81 0.96
C ASP A 326 -8.74 -2.32 1.25
N ASP A 327 -9.36 -2.04 2.40
CA ASP A 327 -9.69 -0.66 2.79
C ASP A 327 -8.45 0.14 3.30
N ASP A 328 -7.32 -0.53 3.58
CA ASP A 328 -6.10 0.13 4.08
C ASP A 328 -5.44 0.98 2.98
N ASP A 329 -5.61 0.61 1.71
CA ASP A 329 -5.15 1.40 0.55
C ASP A 329 -5.79 2.79 0.53
N ILE A 330 -7.09 2.89 0.87
CA ILE A 330 -7.81 4.17 0.93
C ILE A 330 -7.33 5.02 2.11
N ASP A 331 -7.10 4.41 3.27
CA ASP A 331 -6.54 5.11 4.42
C ASP A 331 -5.10 5.57 4.16
N GLN A 332 -4.33 4.78 3.41
CA GLN A 332 -2.98 5.13 3.00
C GLN A 332 -2.97 6.29 1.99
N LEU A 333 -3.90 6.33 1.03
CA LEU A 333 -4.09 7.49 0.15
C LEU A 333 -4.29 8.75 1.00
N VAL A 334 -5.26 8.75 1.91
CA VAL A 334 -5.56 9.93 2.74
C VAL A 334 -4.37 10.31 3.62
N GLN A 335 -3.60 9.32 4.11
CA GLN A 335 -2.39 9.58 4.86
C GLN A 335 -1.29 10.21 4.00
N PHE A 336 -1.00 9.66 2.81
CA PHE A 336 0.05 10.18 1.93
C PHE A 336 -0.33 11.54 1.36
N HIS A 337 -1.57 11.74 0.92
CA HIS A 337 -2.07 13.05 0.53
C HIS A 337 -1.94 14.05 1.68
N TRP A 338 -2.31 13.69 2.92
CA TRP A 338 -2.12 14.57 4.07
C TRP A 338 -0.65 14.95 4.27
N GLU A 339 0.27 13.99 4.15
CA GLU A 339 1.71 14.21 4.28
C GLU A 339 2.25 15.14 3.17
N LEU A 340 1.82 14.94 1.92
CA LEU A 340 2.19 15.78 0.78
C LEU A 340 1.59 17.18 0.88
N PHE A 341 0.31 17.28 1.22
CA PHE A 341 -0.42 18.54 1.26
C PHE A 341 0.02 19.43 2.43
N THR A 342 0.19 18.86 3.62
CA THR A 342 0.43 19.64 4.86
C THR A 342 1.90 19.70 5.29
N GLY A 343 2.73 18.78 4.81
CA GLY A 343 4.08 18.53 5.32
C GLY A 343 4.11 17.79 6.67
N GLU A 344 2.95 17.43 7.24
CA GLU A 344 2.89 16.90 8.60
C GLU A 344 3.03 15.37 8.69
N TYR A 345 4.27 14.89 8.66
CA TYR A 345 4.61 13.46 8.75
C TYR A 345 4.67 12.87 10.18
N LYS A 346 4.45 13.66 11.24
CA LYS A 346 4.61 13.22 12.65
C LYS A 346 3.42 12.37 13.15
N LYS A 347 3.70 11.15 13.64
CA LYS A 347 3.01 10.61 14.84
C LYS A 347 3.66 11.26 16.07
N VAL A 348 3.17 12.43 16.51
CA VAL A 348 3.72 13.13 17.69
C VAL A 348 3.58 12.26 18.94
N ARG A 349 4.69 11.94 19.64
CA ARG A 349 4.64 11.66 21.08
C ARG A 349 5.94 12.09 21.76
N LYS A 350 5.79 12.84 22.86
CA LYS A 350 6.61 12.63 24.07
C LYS A 350 5.96 13.11 25.38
N ASN A 351 4.92 13.95 25.39
CA ASN A 351 4.31 14.45 26.65
C ASN A 351 2.75 14.50 26.74
N ARG A 352 2.01 13.77 25.89
CA ARG A 352 0.58 13.43 26.08
C ARG A 352 0.31 12.02 25.54
N SER A 353 -0.65 11.29 26.12
CA SER A 353 -1.09 9.96 25.65
C SER A 353 -1.68 10.04 24.22
N GLY A 354 -0.86 9.94 23.18
CA GLY A 354 -1.31 9.67 21.80
C GLY A 354 -0.65 10.54 20.73
N PRO A 355 -0.34 10.02 19.53
CA PRO A 355 -0.37 10.89 18.34
C PRO A 355 -1.76 11.49 18.24
N THR A 356 -1.86 12.79 17.98
CA THR A 356 -3.13 13.40 17.57
C THR A 356 -3.44 12.89 16.17
N PRO A 357 -4.47 12.05 15.98
CA PRO A 357 -4.77 11.52 14.65
C PRO A 357 -5.11 12.67 13.68
N ILE A 358 -4.95 12.46 12.37
CA ILE A 358 -5.25 13.47 11.33
C ILE A 358 -6.62 14.13 11.58
N HIS A 359 -7.67 13.34 11.85
CA HIS A 359 -9.02 13.84 12.13
C HIS A 359 -9.11 14.81 13.33
N ARG A 360 -8.18 14.74 14.29
CA ARG A 360 -8.15 15.69 15.42
C ARG A 360 -7.30 16.92 15.07
N ARG A 361 -6.23 16.75 14.30
CA ARG A 361 -5.38 17.88 13.85
C ARG A 361 -6.16 18.84 12.95
N ILE A 362 -6.91 18.30 11.98
CA ILE A 362 -7.75 19.09 11.08
C ILE A 362 -8.80 19.92 11.85
N LYS A 363 -9.30 19.40 12.98
CA LYS A 363 -10.32 20.00 13.85
C LYS A 363 -9.80 21.05 14.83
N GLU A 364 -8.65 20.79 15.43
CA GLU A 364 -8.18 21.54 16.61
C GLU A 364 -7.00 22.46 16.32
N SER A 365 -6.27 22.24 15.22
CA SER A 365 -5.09 23.04 14.90
C SER A 365 -5.48 24.32 14.17
N PRO A 366 -5.04 25.51 14.62
CA PRO A 366 -5.21 26.76 13.90
C PRO A 366 -4.68 26.74 12.47
N ARG A 367 -3.71 25.86 12.18
CA ARG A 367 -3.10 25.65 10.86
C ARG A 367 -4.07 25.10 9.81
N HIS A 368 -5.12 24.39 10.24
CA HIS A 368 -6.05 23.69 9.35
C HIS A 368 -7.41 24.41 9.34
N ILE A 369 -8.52 23.71 9.56
CA ILE A 369 -9.88 24.24 9.39
C ILE A 369 -10.75 24.11 10.65
N PRO A 370 -10.28 24.59 11.82
CA PRO A 370 -11.15 24.68 12.99
C PRO A 370 -12.32 25.64 12.69
N LEU A 371 -13.46 25.45 13.37
CA LEU A 371 -14.69 26.23 13.08
C LEU A 371 -14.54 27.73 13.38
N GLU A 372 -13.54 28.12 14.17
CA GLU A 372 -13.24 29.50 14.51
C GLU A 372 -12.42 30.23 13.42
N ARG A 373 -11.94 29.54 12.39
CA ARG A 373 -11.16 30.13 11.28
C ARG A 373 -12.06 30.91 10.32
N ASP A 374 -11.47 31.87 9.61
CA ASP A 374 -12.19 32.71 8.65
C ASP A 374 -12.90 31.87 7.56
N PRO A 375 -14.19 32.13 7.25
CA PRO A 375 -14.95 31.38 6.26
C PRO A 375 -14.34 31.31 4.85
N GLU A 376 -13.66 32.36 4.39
CA GLU A 376 -13.02 32.39 3.07
C GLU A 376 -11.74 31.55 3.06
N GLU A 377 -10.97 31.61 4.14
CA GLU A 377 -9.80 30.75 4.33
C GLU A 377 -10.19 29.26 4.44
N VAL A 378 -11.25 28.94 5.18
CA VAL A 378 -11.78 27.57 5.28
C VAL A 378 -12.24 27.07 3.92
N ALA A 379 -12.97 27.88 3.16
CA ALA A 379 -13.42 27.51 1.82
C ALA A 379 -12.24 27.24 0.87
N THR A 380 -11.21 28.09 0.93
CA THR A 380 -9.99 27.93 0.16
C THR A 380 -9.27 26.64 0.53
N TRP A 381 -9.12 26.36 1.83
CA TRP A 381 -8.46 25.15 2.31
C TRP A 381 -9.20 23.87 1.89
N VAL A 382 -10.52 23.82 2.11
CA VAL A 382 -11.33 22.63 1.82
C VAL A 382 -11.34 22.32 0.33
N ASN A 383 -11.56 23.32 -0.53
CA ASN A 383 -11.55 23.11 -1.99
C ASN A 383 -10.19 22.61 -2.46
N ASN A 384 -9.10 23.26 -2.06
CA ASN A 384 -7.75 22.82 -2.42
C ASN A 384 -7.45 21.40 -1.92
N TYR A 385 -7.90 21.07 -0.70
CA TYR A 385 -7.70 19.73 -0.15
C TYR A 385 -8.38 18.65 -1.00
N VAL A 386 -9.67 18.81 -1.34
CA VAL A 386 -10.39 17.79 -2.13
C VAL A 386 -9.97 17.76 -3.60
N ASP A 387 -9.63 18.90 -4.19
CA ASP A 387 -9.19 18.99 -5.58
C ASP A 387 -7.83 18.30 -5.75
N THR A 388 -6.89 18.57 -4.84
CA THR A 388 -5.58 17.90 -4.85
C THR A 388 -5.65 16.44 -4.44
N LEU A 389 -6.56 16.06 -3.53
CA LEU A 389 -6.77 14.64 -3.17
C LEU A 389 -7.22 13.84 -4.40
N SER A 390 -8.10 14.41 -5.22
CA SER A 390 -8.54 13.78 -6.47
C SER A 390 -7.38 13.60 -7.47
N SER A 391 -6.54 14.62 -7.66
CA SER A 391 -5.37 14.49 -8.55
C SER A 391 -4.36 13.46 -8.02
N VAL A 392 -3.97 13.60 -6.75
CA VAL A 392 -3.02 12.71 -6.07
C VAL A 392 -3.53 11.26 -6.01
N SER A 393 -4.84 11.02 -6.03
CA SER A 393 -5.37 9.65 -6.10
C SER A 393 -4.95 8.91 -7.37
N LYS A 394 -4.82 9.61 -8.51
CA LYS A 394 -4.36 9.02 -9.77
C LYS A 394 -2.87 8.73 -9.71
N SER A 395 -2.08 9.68 -9.24
CA SER A 395 -0.64 9.52 -9.02
C SER A 395 -0.33 8.44 -7.98
N TYR A 396 -1.16 8.31 -6.94
CA TYR A 396 -1.12 7.22 -5.97
C TYR A 396 -1.34 5.87 -6.65
N VAL A 397 -2.36 5.74 -7.49
CA VAL A 397 -2.63 4.49 -8.21
C VAL A 397 -1.46 4.15 -9.14
N GLN A 398 -1.01 5.11 -9.94
CA GLN A 398 0.11 4.91 -10.87
C GLN A 398 1.41 4.55 -10.13
N ALA A 399 1.64 5.08 -8.93
CA ALA A 399 2.81 4.75 -8.12
C ALA A 399 2.70 3.38 -7.43
N ASN A 400 1.56 3.05 -6.82
CA ASN A 400 1.45 1.88 -5.93
C ASN A 400 1.07 0.59 -6.65
N TYR A 401 0.43 0.67 -7.82
CA TYR A 401 0.01 -0.50 -8.59
C TYR A 401 0.87 -0.63 -9.86
N LEU A 402 1.83 -1.55 -9.79
CA LEU A 402 2.84 -1.74 -10.83
C LEU A 402 2.24 -2.12 -12.19
N ASP A 403 1.12 -2.84 -12.22
CA ASP A 403 0.39 -3.15 -13.45
C ASP A 403 -0.22 -1.89 -14.09
N VAL A 404 -0.69 -0.95 -13.27
CA VAL A 404 -1.23 0.33 -13.74
C VAL A 404 -0.10 1.19 -14.27
N PHE A 405 1.02 1.30 -13.52
CA PHE A 405 2.24 1.94 -13.99
C PHE A 405 2.59 1.40 -15.39
N ASN A 406 2.88 0.11 -15.52
CA ASN A 406 3.32 -0.49 -16.78
C ASN A 406 2.33 -0.33 -17.96
N ARG A 407 1.03 -0.15 -17.71
CA ARG A 407 0.01 0.07 -18.74
C ARG A 407 -0.13 1.53 -19.15
N GLN A 408 0.11 2.46 -18.24
CA GLN A 408 -0.16 3.88 -18.42
C GLN A 408 1.08 4.72 -18.67
N THR A 409 2.29 4.21 -18.40
CA THR A 409 3.55 4.88 -18.69
C THR A 409 4.33 4.30 -19.86
N ASP A 410 4.89 5.19 -20.67
CA ASP A 410 5.88 4.92 -21.71
C ASP A 410 7.29 5.30 -21.22
N VAL A 411 7.80 4.54 -20.24
CA VAL A 411 9.16 4.69 -19.71
C VAL A 411 10.15 3.73 -20.37
N SER A 412 11.43 4.08 -20.33
CA SER A 412 12.48 3.17 -20.78
C SER A 412 12.48 1.86 -19.97
N PRO A 413 12.89 0.71 -20.56
CA PRO A 413 12.98 -0.55 -19.84
C PRO A 413 13.85 -0.49 -18.58
N GLN A 414 14.82 0.42 -18.55
CA GLN A 414 15.71 0.66 -17.40
C GLN A 414 14.94 1.30 -16.24
N VAL A 415 14.17 2.37 -16.51
CA VAL A 415 13.34 3.04 -15.49
C VAL A 415 12.25 2.09 -14.99
N GLN A 416 11.63 1.35 -15.90
CA GLN A 416 10.64 0.33 -15.54
C GLN A 416 11.23 -0.72 -14.59
N ALA A 417 12.45 -1.19 -14.84
CA ALA A 417 13.13 -2.14 -13.96
C ALA A 417 13.46 -1.54 -12.59
N ARG A 418 13.87 -0.26 -12.53
CA ARG A 418 14.13 0.47 -11.28
C ARG A 418 12.87 0.61 -10.43
N VAL A 419 11.74 1.02 -11.03
CA VAL A 419 10.45 1.11 -10.32
C VAL A 419 10.02 -0.27 -9.81
N LYS A 420 10.13 -1.32 -10.64
CA LYS A 420 9.88 -2.71 -10.22
C LYS A 420 10.73 -3.10 -9.00
N SER A 421 12.03 -2.78 -9.00
CA SER A 421 12.92 -3.03 -7.87
C SER A 421 12.45 -2.33 -6.58
N LEU A 422 11.99 -1.08 -6.67
CA LEU A 422 11.48 -0.34 -5.51
C LEU A 422 10.30 -1.04 -4.83
N HIS A 423 9.37 -1.61 -5.60
CA HIS A 423 8.26 -2.41 -5.08
C HIS A 423 8.72 -3.65 -4.31
N ASN A 424 9.84 -4.26 -4.72
CA ASN A 424 10.38 -5.47 -4.07
C ASN A 424 11.17 -5.19 -2.79
N ILE A 425 11.70 -3.98 -2.62
CA ILE A 425 12.63 -3.65 -1.53
C ILE A 425 11.92 -2.97 -0.34
N ASN A 426 11.46 -1.73 -0.52
CA ASN A 426 10.85 -0.93 0.55
C ASN A 426 10.05 0.27 0.01
N PHE A 427 9.03 0.00 -0.80
CA PHE A 427 8.25 1.05 -1.46
C PHE A 427 7.53 1.98 -0.47
N SER A 428 6.98 1.45 0.64
CA SER A 428 6.09 2.20 1.54
C SER A 428 6.65 3.53 2.09
N ASN A 429 7.96 3.64 2.31
CA ASN A 429 8.59 4.88 2.78
C ASN A 429 8.90 5.86 1.65
N ILE A 430 9.09 5.35 0.45
CA ILE A 430 9.53 6.08 -0.75
C ILE A 430 8.31 6.52 -1.56
N ALA A 431 7.18 5.80 -1.41
CA ALA A 431 5.92 6.04 -2.10
C ALA A 431 5.50 7.51 -2.07
N PRO A 432 5.55 8.26 -0.95
CA PRO A 432 5.21 9.69 -0.98
C PRO A 432 6.05 10.49 -1.98
N LEU A 433 7.37 10.23 -2.06
CA LEU A 433 8.25 10.94 -2.98
C LEU A 433 8.01 10.52 -4.45
N ILE A 434 7.74 9.24 -4.69
CA ILE A 434 7.36 8.75 -6.03
C ILE A 434 6.04 9.38 -6.46
N ILE A 435 5.02 9.40 -5.59
CA ILE A 435 3.73 10.03 -5.87
C ILE A 435 3.92 11.52 -6.16
N ALA A 436 4.72 12.23 -5.36
CA ALA A 436 5.02 13.63 -5.61
C ALA A 436 5.73 13.85 -6.94
N ALA A 437 6.68 12.98 -7.33
CA ALA A 437 7.37 13.07 -8.60
C ALA A 437 6.43 12.83 -9.80
N ILE A 438 5.53 11.85 -9.71
CA ILE A 438 4.51 11.58 -10.74
C ILE A 438 3.55 12.77 -10.86
N GLU A 439 3.04 13.25 -9.73
CA GLU A 439 2.09 14.38 -9.68
C GLU A 439 2.69 15.66 -10.29
N ARG A 440 4.01 15.83 -10.22
CA ARG A 440 4.70 17.06 -10.63
C ARG A 440 5.24 17.02 -12.05
N TYR A 441 5.68 15.87 -12.54
CA TYR A 441 6.39 15.78 -13.82
C TYR A 441 5.82 14.74 -14.78
N ASP A 442 4.78 14.00 -14.40
CA ASP A 442 4.38 12.75 -15.05
C ASP A 442 5.43 11.64 -14.88
N ALA A 443 4.94 10.40 -14.86
CA ALA A 443 5.77 9.22 -14.66
C ALA A 443 6.69 8.87 -15.86
N ASP A 444 6.47 9.50 -17.03
CA ASP A 444 7.29 9.31 -18.24
C ASP A 444 8.44 10.31 -18.37
N SER A 445 8.53 11.25 -17.43
CA SER A 445 9.50 12.34 -17.50
C SER A 445 10.93 11.91 -17.15
N PRO A 446 11.94 12.60 -17.71
CA PRO A 446 13.32 12.41 -17.29
C PRO A 446 13.53 12.81 -15.82
N GLU A 447 12.75 13.76 -15.30
CA GLU A 447 12.75 14.16 -13.90
C GLU A 447 12.31 13.02 -12.98
N PHE A 448 11.18 12.37 -13.28
CA PHE A 448 10.73 11.17 -12.57
C PHE A 448 11.78 10.06 -12.62
N ALA A 449 12.32 9.77 -13.81
CA ALA A 449 13.32 8.73 -14.01
C ALA A 449 14.56 8.93 -13.12
N ARG A 450 15.01 10.18 -12.99
CA ARG A 450 16.15 10.56 -12.15
C ARG A 450 15.87 10.35 -10.66
N ILE A 451 14.71 10.79 -10.17
CA ILE A 451 14.29 10.59 -8.77
C ILE A 451 14.11 9.09 -8.46
N ALA A 452 13.41 8.35 -9.31
CA ALA A 452 13.19 6.91 -9.14
C ALA A 452 14.51 6.13 -9.10
N THR A 453 15.49 6.52 -9.93
CA THR A 453 16.83 5.92 -9.93
C THR A 453 17.53 6.11 -8.59
N LEU A 454 17.61 7.34 -8.06
CA LEU A 454 18.26 7.59 -6.77
C LEU A 454 17.53 6.94 -5.59
N CYS A 455 16.20 6.85 -5.64
CA CYS A 455 15.43 6.11 -4.65
C CYS A 455 15.81 4.62 -4.63
N GLU A 456 16.08 4.01 -5.79
CA GLU A 456 16.51 2.61 -5.87
C GLU A 456 17.95 2.47 -5.36
N VAL A 457 18.86 3.37 -5.76
CA VAL A 457 20.24 3.40 -5.26
C VAL A 457 20.27 3.51 -3.73
N TYR A 458 19.47 4.43 -3.17
CA TYR A 458 19.33 4.56 -1.72
C TYR A 458 18.81 3.25 -1.10
N SER A 459 17.76 2.68 -1.66
CA SER A 459 17.14 1.45 -1.15
C SER A 459 18.13 0.30 -1.12
N PHE A 460 18.91 0.12 -2.19
CA PHE A 460 19.89 -0.93 -2.28
C PHE A 460 21.08 -0.69 -1.34
N ARG A 461 21.76 0.45 -1.45
CA ARG A 461 22.95 0.75 -0.64
C ARG A 461 22.64 0.84 0.85
N VAL A 462 21.61 1.59 1.22
CA VAL A 462 21.36 1.94 2.62
C VAL A 462 20.54 0.86 3.34
N TYR A 463 19.47 0.34 2.73
CA TYR A 463 18.62 -0.66 3.39
C TYR A 463 19.09 -2.10 3.17
N GLN A 464 19.60 -2.46 2.00
CA GLN A 464 19.99 -3.85 1.72
C GLN A 464 21.45 -4.14 2.06
N VAL A 465 22.39 -3.29 1.64
CA VAL A 465 23.84 -3.52 1.83
C VAL A 465 24.29 -3.07 3.22
N ALA A 466 24.08 -1.80 3.57
CA ALA A 466 24.42 -1.29 4.90
C ALA A 466 23.43 -1.73 6.01
N LYS A 467 22.32 -2.38 5.65
CA LYS A 467 21.28 -2.88 6.57
C LYS A 467 20.80 -1.84 7.60
N ARG A 468 20.74 -0.57 7.22
CA ARG A 468 20.16 0.46 8.08
C ARG A 468 18.67 0.17 8.30
N SER A 469 18.15 0.56 9.47
CA SER A 469 16.74 0.42 9.76
C SER A 469 15.90 1.08 8.66
N GLN A 470 14.79 0.45 8.28
CA GLN A 470 13.79 1.09 7.42
C GLN A 470 13.20 2.37 8.03
N ARG A 471 13.48 2.69 9.30
CA ARG A 471 13.13 3.99 9.90
C ARG A 471 14.10 5.11 9.52
N THR A 472 15.31 4.77 9.08
CA THR A 472 16.33 5.72 8.63
C THR A 472 15.82 6.45 7.38
N ALA A 473 16.03 7.77 7.34
CA ALA A 473 15.58 8.68 6.30
C ALA A 473 14.06 8.76 6.06
N ARG A 474 13.21 8.12 6.89
CA ARG A 474 11.76 8.12 6.67
C ARG A 474 11.17 9.53 6.73
N ARG A 475 11.67 10.38 7.62
CA ARG A 475 11.21 11.78 7.71
C ARG A 475 11.68 12.54 6.47
N GLU A 476 12.92 12.31 6.11
CA GLU A 476 13.67 12.98 5.06
C GLU A 476 13.02 12.73 3.69
N PHE A 477 12.60 11.50 3.39
CA PHE A 477 11.81 11.20 2.19
C PHE A 477 10.46 11.93 2.16
N LYS A 478 9.78 12.02 3.30
CA LYS A 478 8.47 12.70 3.40
C LYS A 478 8.61 14.22 3.29
N GLU A 479 9.68 14.76 3.85
CA GLU A 479 10.06 16.17 3.72
C GLU A 479 10.36 16.51 2.26
N ALA A 480 11.23 15.73 1.61
CA ALA A 480 11.52 15.89 0.18
C ALA A 480 10.25 15.77 -0.68
N ALA A 481 9.37 14.81 -0.36
CA ALA A 481 8.10 14.62 -1.05
C ALA A 481 7.18 15.83 -0.91
N HIS A 482 7.00 16.36 0.31
CA HIS A 482 6.22 17.57 0.55
C HIS A 482 6.81 18.77 -0.18
N ARG A 483 8.12 19.00 -0.09
CA ARG A 483 8.76 20.16 -0.72
C ARG A 483 8.70 20.11 -2.24
N LEU A 484 8.83 18.91 -2.83
CA LEU A 484 8.65 18.66 -4.27
C LEU A 484 7.20 18.86 -4.69
N TYR A 485 6.26 18.29 -3.93
CA TYR A 485 4.85 18.50 -4.15
C TYR A 485 4.46 19.98 -4.00
N ALA A 486 5.04 20.72 -3.06
CA ALA A 486 4.67 22.11 -2.83
C ALA A 486 5.35 23.11 -3.79
N SER A 487 6.30 22.68 -4.63
CA SER A 487 7.10 23.59 -5.47
C SER A 487 6.33 24.27 -6.60
N GLU A 488 5.08 23.88 -6.86
CA GLU A 488 4.20 24.55 -7.83
C GLU A 488 3.44 25.72 -7.21
N PHE A 489 3.24 25.71 -5.89
CA PHE A 489 2.48 26.76 -5.23
C PHE A 489 3.26 28.07 -5.26
N GLU A 490 2.63 29.14 -5.74
CA GLU A 490 3.23 30.49 -5.77
C GLU A 490 3.64 30.94 -4.35
N ASP A 491 4.69 31.77 -4.28
CA ASP A 491 5.15 32.37 -3.02
C ASP A 491 3.98 33.06 -2.29
N GLY A 492 3.69 32.59 -1.07
CA GLY A 492 2.58 33.09 -0.25
C GLY A 492 1.33 32.19 -0.26
N PHE A 493 1.08 31.39 -1.31
CA PHE A 493 -0.10 30.50 -1.36
C PHE A 493 -0.10 29.48 -0.22
N VAL A 494 1.08 28.94 0.12
CA VAL A 494 1.22 27.98 1.21
C VAL A 494 1.03 28.67 2.59
N GLU A 495 1.47 29.92 2.73
CA GLU A 495 1.25 30.71 3.95
C GLU A 495 -0.22 31.11 4.10
N ASP A 496 -0.89 31.50 3.01
CA ASP A 496 -2.33 31.83 2.98
C ASP A 496 -3.18 30.60 3.34
N LEU A 497 -2.79 29.42 2.85
CA LEU A 497 -3.49 28.16 3.12
C LEU A 497 -3.35 27.73 4.59
N PHE A 498 -2.15 27.86 5.18
CA PHE A 498 -1.87 27.34 6.51
C PHE A 498 -1.82 28.39 7.64
N GLY A 499 -1.95 29.68 7.30
CA GLY A 499 -1.98 30.81 8.25
C GLY A 499 -0.67 31.08 9.00
N GLU A 500 0.37 30.28 8.75
CA GLU A 500 1.69 30.37 9.38
C GLU A 500 2.78 29.93 8.39
N ALA A 501 4.02 30.37 8.63
CA ALA A 501 5.18 29.92 7.87
C ALA A 501 5.30 28.38 7.89
N VAL A 502 5.58 27.80 6.73
CA VAL A 502 5.73 26.35 6.56
C VAL A 502 7.00 25.89 7.29
N VAL A 503 6.92 24.77 8.01
CA VAL A 503 8.08 24.19 8.70
C VAL A 503 9.16 23.80 7.70
N ASP A 504 8.75 23.25 6.56
CA ASP A 504 9.61 22.79 5.48
C ASP A 504 9.17 23.52 4.19
N PRO A 505 9.78 24.67 3.84
CA PRO A 505 9.33 25.47 2.71
C PRO A 505 9.50 24.73 1.37
N PRO A 506 8.60 24.98 0.39
CA PRO A 506 8.70 24.39 -0.94
C PRO A 506 10.05 24.70 -1.58
N TYR A 507 10.45 23.87 -2.55
CA TYR A 507 11.53 24.25 -3.46
C TYR A 507 11.14 25.46 -4.29
N GLU A 508 12.12 26.27 -4.69
CA GLU A 508 11.89 27.58 -5.33
C GLU A 508 10.94 27.48 -6.55
N ASN A 509 11.09 26.44 -7.36
CA ASN A 509 10.21 26.14 -8.47
C ASN A 509 10.43 24.70 -8.95
N PRO A 510 9.53 24.15 -9.80
CA PRO A 510 9.67 22.77 -10.28
C PRO A 510 10.94 22.50 -11.09
N ALA A 511 11.55 23.51 -11.72
CA ALA A 511 12.76 23.30 -12.51
C ALA A 511 14.00 23.04 -11.62
N VAL A 512 14.07 23.68 -10.45
CA VAL A 512 15.18 23.52 -9.49
C VAL A 512 14.90 22.39 -8.48
N ALA A 513 13.62 22.08 -8.23
CA ALA A 513 13.20 21.10 -7.23
C ALA A 513 13.82 19.71 -7.43
N VAL A 514 13.95 19.25 -8.68
CA VAL A 514 14.55 17.95 -8.98
C VAL A 514 16.02 17.92 -8.58
N ASP A 515 16.79 18.97 -8.94
CA ASP A 515 18.21 19.06 -8.59
C ASP A 515 18.41 19.10 -7.08
N GLU A 516 17.55 19.79 -6.34
CA GLU A 516 17.62 19.81 -4.88
C GLU A 516 17.25 18.47 -4.24
N VAL A 517 16.18 17.81 -4.71
CA VAL A 517 15.79 16.48 -4.23
C VAL A 517 16.90 15.46 -4.51
N THR A 518 17.47 15.47 -5.71
CA THR A 518 18.49 14.50 -6.10
C THR A 518 19.79 14.74 -5.35
N ALA A 519 20.23 15.98 -5.21
CA ALA A 519 21.40 16.34 -4.40
C ALA A 519 21.20 15.97 -2.92
N TYR A 520 19.99 16.14 -2.41
CA TYR A 520 19.62 15.72 -1.06
C TYR A 520 19.72 14.20 -0.90
N LEU A 521 19.08 13.42 -1.77
CA LEU A 521 19.15 11.95 -1.72
C LEU A 521 20.59 11.44 -1.85
N ASP A 522 21.36 12.00 -2.79
CA ASP A 522 22.76 11.68 -3.02
C ASP A 522 23.64 11.92 -1.77
N ASN A 523 23.43 13.04 -1.07
CA ASN A 523 24.11 13.31 0.20
C ASN A 523 23.77 12.25 1.26
N TYR A 524 22.50 11.86 1.36
CA TYR A 524 22.05 10.87 2.33
C TYR A 524 22.56 9.46 2.01
N ILE A 525 22.69 9.07 0.74
CA ILE A 525 23.36 7.84 0.32
C ILE A 525 24.79 7.85 0.87
N GLY A 526 25.55 8.90 0.55
CA GLY A 526 26.93 9.06 0.98
C GLY A 526 27.10 9.06 2.51
N ARG A 527 26.15 9.62 3.26
CA ARG A 527 26.18 9.63 4.73
C ARG A 527 25.94 8.26 5.35
N HIS A 528 25.06 7.46 4.76
CA HIS A 528 24.59 6.22 5.38
C HIS A 528 25.31 4.96 4.87
N CYS A 529 25.82 5.00 3.65
CA CYS A 529 26.60 3.96 3.00
C CYS A 529 27.58 4.59 1.98
N PRO A 530 28.67 5.24 2.45
CA PRO A 530 29.72 5.73 1.55
C PRO A 530 30.40 4.57 0.80
N ASP A 531 31.16 4.86 -0.25
CA ASP A 531 31.72 3.83 -1.15
C ASP A 531 32.68 2.88 -0.43
N ASN A 532 33.48 3.40 0.51
CA ASN A 532 34.37 2.58 1.33
C ASN A 532 33.59 1.54 2.18
N ASP A 533 32.44 1.95 2.75
CA ASP A 533 31.57 1.06 3.52
C ASP A 533 30.88 0.07 2.58
N PHE A 534 30.39 0.54 1.43
CA PHE A 534 29.71 -0.27 0.44
C PHE A 534 30.59 -1.43 -0.03
N VAL A 535 31.84 -1.14 -0.42
CA VAL A 535 32.81 -2.16 -0.81
C VAL A 535 33.21 -3.05 0.37
N GLU A 536 33.45 -2.49 1.57
CA GLU A 536 33.74 -3.30 2.77
C GLU A 536 32.65 -4.36 2.96
N TYR A 537 31.37 -3.99 2.88
CA TYR A 537 30.27 -4.93 3.04
C TYR A 537 30.17 -5.97 1.91
N LEU A 538 30.47 -5.60 0.66
CA LEU A 538 30.43 -6.52 -0.48
C LEU A 538 31.62 -7.50 -0.50
N THR A 539 32.74 -7.14 0.10
CA THR A 539 34.00 -7.93 0.08
C THR A 539 34.19 -8.84 1.30
N ARG A 540 33.24 -8.88 2.24
CA ARG A 540 33.36 -9.72 3.45
C ARG A 540 33.52 -11.20 3.12
N SER A 541 34.24 -11.93 3.98
CA SER A 541 34.39 -13.39 3.90
C SER A 541 33.10 -14.16 4.14
N ASP A 542 32.13 -13.53 4.78
CA ASP A 542 30.94 -14.17 5.34
C ASP A 542 29.63 -13.54 4.86
N ILE A 543 29.57 -13.04 3.62
CA ILE A 543 28.43 -12.25 3.13
C ILE A 543 27.09 -12.97 3.34
N ILE A 544 27.04 -14.31 3.24
CA ILE A 544 25.78 -15.07 3.43
C ILE A 544 25.42 -15.23 4.92
N GLN A 545 26.43 -15.41 5.78
CA GLN A 545 26.24 -15.77 7.19
C GLN A 545 26.07 -14.52 8.06
N GLY A 546 26.73 -13.43 7.70
CA GLY A 546 26.62 -12.13 8.38
C GLY A 546 27.04 -12.19 9.85
N SER A 547 28.20 -12.80 10.15
CA SER A 547 28.73 -12.85 11.51
C SER A 547 28.96 -11.44 12.05
N ASP A 548 28.57 -11.21 13.29
CA ASP A 548 28.55 -9.86 13.85
C ASP A 548 29.95 -9.45 14.34
N THR A 549 30.63 -8.58 13.59
CA THR A 549 31.97 -8.09 13.96
C THR A 549 31.93 -6.75 14.71
N ARG A 550 30.84 -5.96 14.64
CA ARG A 550 30.72 -4.60 15.22
C ARG A 550 29.28 -4.15 15.60
N GLY A 551 28.35 -5.07 15.83
CA GLY A 551 26.93 -4.83 16.13
C GLY A 551 25.98 -4.84 14.92
N TRP A 552 26.46 -5.16 13.71
CA TRP A 552 25.67 -5.18 12.46
C TRP A 552 26.16 -6.26 11.47
N PRO A 553 25.25 -7.08 10.93
CA PRO A 553 25.62 -8.24 10.11
C PRO A 553 25.95 -7.92 8.63
N GLY A 554 25.78 -6.67 8.16
CA GLY A 554 26.09 -6.24 6.78
C GLY A 554 25.22 -6.88 5.69
N PHE A 555 25.75 -6.94 4.45
CA PHE A 555 25.08 -7.46 3.25
C PHE A 555 24.90 -8.99 3.29
N CYS A 556 23.88 -9.44 4.02
CA CYS A 556 23.57 -10.87 4.21
C CYS A 556 22.14 -11.27 3.86
N ASN A 557 21.36 -10.36 3.26
CA ASN A 557 20.06 -10.71 2.74
C ASN A 557 20.23 -11.51 1.43
N LYS A 558 19.86 -12.79 1.44
CA LYS A 558 19.92 -13.65 0.24
C LYS A 558 19.12 -13.08 -0.94
N GLY A 559 17.99 -12.43 -0.69
CA GLY A 559 17.21 -11.76 -1.75
C GLY A 559 17.99 -10.62 -2.39
N ALA A 560 18.69 -9.81 -1.58
CA ALA A 560 19.51 -8.72 -2.09
C ALA A 560 20.78 -9.21 -2.81
N ILE A 561 21.37 -10.32 -2.35
CA ILE A 561 22.48 -10.99 -3.06
C ILE A 561 22.01 -11.48 -4.43
N ARG A 562 20.85 -12.15 -4.51
CA ARG A 562 20.28 -12.56 -5.80
C ARG A 562 20.00 -11.38 -6.71
N PHE A 563 19.44 -10.29 -6.17
CA PHE A 563 19.18 -9.07 -6.92
C PHE A 563 20.48 -8.47 -7.51
N LEU A 564 21.56 -8.42 -6.71
CA LEU A 564 22.87 -7.96 -7.21
C LEU A 564 23.39 -8.83 -8.34
N LEU A 565 23.38 -10.16 -8.15
CA LEU A 565 23.86 -11.11 -9.16
C LEU A 565 22.99 -11.09 -10.43
N PHE A 566 21.70 -10.80 -10.29
CA PHE A 566 20.77 -10.63 -11.42
C PHE A 566 21.05 -9.36 -12.23
N GLU A 567 21.29 -8.21 -11.56
CA GLU A 567 21.68 -6.99 -12.28
C GLU A 567 23.08 -7.14 -12.90
N TYR A 568 23.99 -7.91 -12.28
CA TYR A 568 25.29 -8.25 -12.88
C TYR A 568 25.15 -9.16 -14.12
N GLU A 569 24.32 -10.20 -14.04
CA GLU A 569 23.97 -11.04 -15.20
C GLU A 569 23.44 -10.20 -16.38
N LYS A 570 22.55 -9.26 -16.08
CA LYS A 570 22.00 -8.34 -17.08
C LYS A 570 23.07 -7.44 -17.69
N HIS A 571 24.03 -6.95 -16.89
CA HIS A 571 25.18 -6.20 -17.36
C HIS A 571 26.04 -7.02 -18.32
N LEU A 572 26.40 -8.26 -17.95
CA LEU A 572 27.15 -9.17 -18.83
C LEU A 572 26.45 -9.39 -20.18
N ARG A 573 25.12 -9.55 -20.19
CA ARG A 573 24.33 -9.66 -21.42
C ARG A 573 24.33 -8.40 -22.28
N GLN A 574 24.32 -7.22 -21.64
CA GLN A 574 24.38 -5.94 -22.33
C GLN A 574 25.73 -5.74 -23.03
N GLU A 575 26.84 -6.11 -22.39
CA GLU A 575 28.18 -6.02 -22.99
C GLU A 575 28.32 -6.90 -24.24
N LYS A 576 27.66 -8.06 -24.28
CA LYS A 576 27.63 -8.93 -25.46
C LYS A 576 26.80 -8.39 -26.63
N ASN A 577 26.06 -7.30 -26.43
CA ASN A 577 25.37 -6.52 -27.46
C ASN A 577 24.42 -7.34 -28.36
N THR A 578 23.76 -8.36 -27.81
CA THR A 578 22.73 -9.14 -28.53
C THR A 578 21.36 -8.93 -27.90
N ASP A 579 20.47 -8.24 -28.62
CA ASP A 579 19.09 -7.92 -28.20
C ASP A 579 18.23 -9.19 -27.93
N THR A 580 18.68 -10.35 -28.40
CA THR A 580 18.05 -11.66 -28.14
C THR A 580 18.40 -12.21 -26.75
N SER A 581 19.60 -11.91 -26.22
CA SER A 581 20.05 -12.39 -24.91
C SER A 581 19.27 -11.72 -23.77
N LEU A 582 18.95 -10.42 -23.89
CA LEU A 582 18.17 -9.71 -22.87
C LEU A 582 16.69 -10.13 -22.80
N LYS A 583 16.10 -10.52 -23.93
CA LYS A 583 14.70 -11.03 -23.98
C LYS A 583 14.53 -12.40 -23.34
N MET A 584 15.64 -13.13 -23.18
CA MET A 584 15.68 -14.44 -22.52
C MET A 584 15.94 -14.31 -21.01
N LEU A 585 16.24 -13.12 -20.50
CA LEU A 585 16.44 -12.88 -19.08
C LEU A 585 15.08 -12.98 -18.35
N PRO A 586 14.96 -13.82 -17.30
CA PRO A 586 13.72 -13.92 -16.54
C PRO A 586 13.36 -12.63 -15.80
N SER A 587 12.12 -12.53 -15.34
CA SER A 587 11.66 -11.33 -14.63
C SER A 587 12.36 -11.20 -13.28
N VAL A 588 12.67 -9.96 -12.88
CA VAL A 588 13.17 -9.65 -11.52
C VAL A 588 12.19 -10.06 -10.41
N MET A 589 10.91 -10.28 -10.75
CA MET A 589 9.91 -10.79 -9.79
C MET A 589 10.10 -12.28 -9.48
N ASP A 590 10.74 -13.03 -10.38
CA ASP A 590 10.93 -14.47 -10.25
C ASP A 590 12.24 -14.78 -9.50
N LEU A 591 12.89 -13.78 -8.91
CA LEU A 591 14.18 -13.94 -8.21
C LEU A 591 14.16 -15.00 -7.10
N ASP A 592 13.01 -15.24 -6.49
CA ASP A 592 12.86 -16.29 -5.46
C ASP A 592 12.91 -17.71 -6.04
N GLU A 593 12.68 -17.88 -7.35
CA GLU A 593 12.87 -19.15 -8.06
C GLU A 593 14.35 -19.46 -8.31
N PHE A 594 15.22 -18.45 -8.26
CA PHE A 594 16.65 -18.63 -8.43
C PHE A 594 17.33 -19.04 -7.14
N THR A 595 18.40 -19.83 -7.28
CA THR A 595 19.24 -20.23 -6.16
C THR A 595 20.60 -19.53 -6.24
N ILE A 596 21.22 -19.32 -5.08
CA ILE A 596 22.60 -18.83 -5.00
C ILE A 596 23.48 -20.08 -5.10
N GLU A 597 24.19 -20.20 -6.21
CA GLU A 597 25.16 -21.25 -6.46
C GLU A 597 26.53 -20.89 -5.91
N HIS A 598 27.20 -21.90 -5.38
CA HIS A 598 28.54 -21.84 -4.83
C HIS A 598 29.51 -22.49 -5.81
N ILE A 599 30.32 -21.69 -6.52
CA ILE A 599 31.21 -22.19 -7.59
C ILE A 599 32.17 -23.24 -7.01
N ALA A 600 32.94 -22.87 -5.99
CA ALA A 600 33.50 -23.84 -5.06
C ALA A 600 32.42 -24.25 -4.04
N PRO A 601 32.15 -25.56 -3.87
CA PRO A 601 31.04 -26.06 -3.06
C PRO A 601 31.21 -25.72 -1.58
N ARG A 602 30.10 -25.54 -0.83
CA ARG A 602 30.14 -25.30 0.63
C ARG A 602 30.63 -26.49 1.44
N THR A 603 30.43 -27.69 0.93
CA THR A 603 30.76 -28.94 1.61
C THR A 603 31.42 -29.85 0.58
N PRO A 604 32.69 -29.58 0.22
CA PRO A 604 33.40 -30.33 -0.80
C PRO A 604 33.51 -31.80 -0.42
N GLU A 605 33.27 -32.72 -1.36
CA GLU A 605 33.46 -34.16 -1.13
C GLU A 605 34.92 -34.59 -1.25
N THR A 606 35.74 -33.77 -1.90
CA THR A 606 37.17 -34.02 -2.11
C THR A 606 38.01 -32.77 -1.86
N SER A 607 39.27 -32.95 -1.48
CA SER A 607 40.20 -31.85 -1.26
C SER A 607 40.53 -31.06 -2.54
N VAL A 608 40.19 -31.57 -3.72
CA VAL A 608 40.38 -30.87 -5.00
C VAL A 608 39.29 -29.80 -5.21
N ALA A 609 38.13 -29.98 -4.58
CA ALA A 609 37.03 -29.02 -4.60
C ALA A 609 37.18 -27.92 -3.53
N GLU A 610 38.19 -28.01 -2.66
CA GLU A 610 38.46 -27.02 -1.61
C GLU A 610 39.24 -25.82 -2.17
N LEU A 611 38.90 -24.63 -1.67
CA LEU A 611 39.71 -23.42 -1.85
C LEU A 611 40.78 -23.37 -0.77
N GLU A 612 41.88 -22.65 -1.01
CA GLU A 612 42.80 -22.29 0.08
C GLU A 612 42.03 -21.52 1.17
N ASN A 613 42.22 -21.89 2.44
CA ASN A 613 41.43 -21.38 3.58
C ASN A 613 39.92 -21.44 3.31
N HIS A 614 39.43 -22.59 2.86
CA HIS A 614 38.08 -22.79 2.33
C HIS A 614 36.96 -22.14 3.14
N GLU A 615 36.95 -22.31 4.48
CA GLU A 615 35.92 -21.73 5.35
C GLU A 615 35.83 -20.19 5.26
N GLU A 616 36.96 -19.51 5.03
CA GLU A 616 37.03 -18.06 4.91
C GLU A 616 36.67 -17.56 3.50
N ASN A 617 36.85 -18.40 2.47
CA ASN A 617 36.68 -17.99 1.07
C ASN A 617 35.36 -18.44 0.44
N VAL A 618 34.75 -19.51 0.92
CA VAL A 618 33.59 -20.14 0.27
C VAL A 618 32.34 -19.24 0.24
N ASN A 619 32.19 -18.32 1.19
CA ASN A 619 31.06 -17.40 1.26
C ASN A 619 31.38 -15.98 0.74
N ARG A 620 32.49 -15.79 0.04
CA ARG A 620 32.84 -14.50 -0.59
C ARG A 620 32.04 -14.28 -1.87
N LEU A 621 31.78 -13.00 -2.19
CA LEU A 621 30.97 -12.60 -3.35
C LEU A 621 31.45 -13.19 -4.68
N GLY A 622 32.77 -13.23 -4.90
CA GLY A 622 33.36 -13.82 -6.10
C GLY A 622 33.06 -15.31 -6.28
N ASN A 623 32.73 -16.05 -5.21
CA ASN A 623 32.37 -17.47 -5.28
C ASN A 623 30.87 -17.72 -5.51
N LEU A 624 30.05 -16.67 -5.62
CA LEU A 624 28.60 -16.79 -5.74
C LEU A 624 28.12 -16.48 -7.16
N ALA A 625 27.20 -17.30 -7.65
CA ALA A 625 26.54 -17.09 -8.94
C ALA A 625 25.03 -17.30 -8.82
N LEU A 626 24.28 -16.77 -9.80
CA LEU A 626 22.84 -16.94 -9.89
C LEU A 626 22.54 -18.18 -10.74
N LEU A 627 21.85 -19.16 -10.16
CA LEU A 627 21.49 -20.40 -10.83
C LEU A 627 19.98 -20.45 -11.08
N GLY A 628 19.61 -20.73 -12.33
CA GLY A 628 18.23 -20.79 -12.78
C GLY A 628 17.45 -21.98 -12.21
N PRO A 629 16.11 -21.91 -12.13
CA PRO A 629 15.28 -22.97 -11.56
C PRO A 629 15.35 -24.30 -12.32
N LYS A 630 15.71 -24.28 -13.61
CA LYS A 630 15.86 -25.49 -14.45
C LYS A 630 17.19 -26.21 -14.23
N ASP A 631 18.17 -25.51 -13.68
CA ASP A 631 19.55 -25.98 -13.50
C ASP A 631 19.80 -26.42 -12.05
N ASN A 632 18.73 -26.60 -11.27
CA ASN A 632 18.72 -26.95 -9.84
C ASN A 632 19.45 -28.30 -9.58
N PRO A 633 20.40 -28.39 -8.63
CA PRO A 633 21.56 -29.26 -8.82
C PRO A 633 21.36 -30.72 -8.37
N SER A 634 21.91 -31.63 -9.17
CA SER A 634 22.38 -32.97 -8.73
C SER A 634 23.84 -32.97 -8.26
N ALA A 635 24.63 -31.96 -8.64
CA ALA A 635 26.10 -31.89 -8.49
C ALA A 635 26.60 -30.82 -7.49
N SER A 636 25.80 -30.51 -6.44
CA SER A 636 26.03 -29.33 -5.59
C SER A 636 27.37 -29.33 -4.82
N ASN A 637 27.92 -30.51 -4.52
CA ASN A 637 29.15 -30.68 -3.73
C ASN A 637 30.39 -31.04 -4.56
N ASP A 638 30.23 -31.14 -5.89
CA ASP A 638 31.31 -31.56 -6.78
C ASP A 638 32.33 -30.44 -7.03
N ASP A 639 33.48 -30.81 -7.58
CA ASP A 639 34.52 -29.84 -7.95
C ASP A 639 34.12 -28.99 -9.16
N TYR A 640 34.84 -27.88 -9.35
CA TYR A 640 34.56 -26.91 -10.40
C TYR A 640 34.53 -27.51 -11.81
N ALA A 641 35.45 -28.43 -12.15
CA ALA A 641 35.51 -29.00 -13.50
C ALA A 641 34.28 -29.87 -13.78
N THR A 642 33.87 -30.68 -12.80
CA THR A 642 32.64 -31.48 -12.87
C THR A 642 31.40 -30.59 -13.04
N LYS A 643 31.26 -29.54 -12.22
CA LYS A 643 30.14 -28.60 -12.33
C LYS A 643 30.11 -27.86 -13.67
N TYR A 644 31.27 -27.50 -14.21
CA TYR A 644 31.36 -26.82 -15.49
C TYR A 644 30.91 -27.73 -16.64
N GLU A 645 31.36 -28.98 -16.65
CA GLU A 645 31.00 -29.95 -17.68
C GLU A 645 29.54 -30.40 -17.60
N GLU A 646 28.98 -30.56 -16.40
CA GLU A 646 27.61 -31.06 -16.23
C GLU A 646 26.54 -29.97 -16.28
N ILE A 647 26.89 -28.74 -15.87
CA ILE A 647 25.92 -27.65 -15.65
C ILE A 647 26.35 -26.37 -16.37
N TYR A 648 27.52 -25.80 -16.06
CA TYR A 648 27.79 -24.40 -16.41
C TYR A 648 27.97 -24.14 -17.91
N GLN A 649 28.58 -25.07 -18.66
CA GLN A 649 28.78 -24.90 -20.10
C GLN A 649 27.46 -24.82 -20.91
N ASP A 650 26.41 -25.46 -20.40
CA ASP A 650 25.07 -25.50 -21.01
C ASP A 650 24.08 -24.59 -20.27
N ALA A 651 24.53 -23.89 -19.23
CA ALA A 651 23.68 -23.03 -18.41
C ALA A 651 23.12 -21.87 -19.24
N GLN A 652 21.86 -21.53 -19.00
CA GLN A 652 21.22 -20.41 -19.73
C GLN A 652 21.73 -19.03 -19.27
N MET A 653 22.51 -18.98 -18.19
CA MET A 653 22.95 -17.76 -17.50
C MET A 653 24.42 -17.44 -17.84
N GLU A 654 24.70 -16.20 -18.24
CA GLU A 654 26.03 -15.77 -18.69
C GLU A 654 27.05 -15.72 -17.53
N ILE A 655 26.57 -15.43 -16.32
CA ILE A 655 27.32 -15.43 -15.06
C ILE A 655 27.91 -16.81 -14.70
N LEU A 656 27.42 -17.88 -15.33
CA LEU A 656 27.96 -19.24 -15.17
C LEU A 656 28.77 -19.69 -16.39
N GLY A 657 28.37 -19.27 -17.59
CA GLY A 657 29.02 -19.70 -18.84
C GLY A 657 30.32 -18.97 -19.16
N ASP A 658 30.22 -17.65 -19.37
CA ASP A 658 31.31 -16.84 -19.95
C ASP A 658 32.04 -15.98 -18.91
N ASP A 659 31.41 -15.71 -17.77
CA ASP A 659 32.03 -14.99 -16.63
C ASP A 659 33.06 -15.86 -15.89
N LEU A 660 32.95 -17.19 -16.00
CA LEU A 660 33.82 -18.13 -15.30
C LEU A 660 34.97 -18.65 -16.18
N PRO A 661 36.16 -18.86 -15.63
CA PRO A 661 37.32 -19.33 -16.40
C PRO A 661 37.12 -20.76 -16.91
N ALA A 662 37.66 -21.09 -18.09
CA ALA A 662 37.59 -22.46 -18.58
C ALA A 662 38.18 -23.48 -17.57
N PRO A 663 37.68 -24.72 -17.48
CA PRO A 663 38.13 -25.71 -16.49
C PRO A 663 39.63 -25.94 -16.43
N ALA A 664 40.34 -25.78 -17.55
CA ALA A 664 41.78 -25.92 -17.64
C ALA A 664 42.57 -24.85 -16.85
N ALA A 665 41.97 -23.66 -16.65
CA ALA A 665 42.52 -22.61 -15.79
C ALA A 665 42.18 -22.85 -14.30
N GLY A 666 41.13 -23.62 -14.02
CA GLY A 666 40.69 -23.96 -12.66
C GLY A 666 39.92 -22.83 -11.97
N TRP A 667 39.55 -23.08 -10.71
CA TRP A 667 38.90 -22.12 -9.83
C TRP A 667 39.65 -22.07 -8.49
N ASP A 668 40.35 -20.96 -8.25
CA ASP A 668 41.19 -20.74 -7.06
C ASP A 668 40.87 -19.37 -6.41
N VAL A 669 41.62 -19.03 -5.35
CA VAL A 669 41.41 -17.77 -4.61
C VAL A 669 41.73 -16.55 -5.47
N ASP A 670 42.71 -16.63 -6.37
CA ASP A 670 43.07 -15.51 -7.26
C ASP A 670 41.96 -15.24 -8.29
N ALA A 671 41.37 -16.29 -8.87
CA ALA A 671 40.22 -16.18 -9.76
C ALA A 671 38.97 -15.63 -9.03
N LEU A 672 38.72 -16.11 -7.81
CA LEU A 672 37.67 -15.60 -6.94
C LEU A 672 37.86 -14.10 -6.64
N ASP A 673 39.09 -13.68 -6.32
CA ASP A 673 39.42 -12.27 -6.02
C ASP A 673 39.28 -11.38 -7.24
N ALA A 674 39.65 -11.86 -8.43
CA ALA A 674 39.46 -11.14 -9.69
C ALA A 674 37.97 -10.91 -9.96
N ARG A 675 37.18 -11.97 -9.91
CA ARG A 675 35.73 -11.90 -10.14
C ARG A 675 35.02 -11.04 -9.09
N ALA A 676 35.43 -11.13 -7.83
CA ALA A 676 34.88 -10.28 -6.77
C ALA A 676 35.14 -8.78 -7.07
N ARG A 677 36.31 -8.43 -7.61
CA ARG A 677 36.62 -7.05 -8.02
C ARG A 677 35.73 -6.59 -9.18
N ASP A 678 35.48 -7.44 -10.16
CA ASP A 678 34.63 -7.10 -11.33
C ASP A 678 33.18 -6.86 -10.90
N ILE A 679 32.62 -7.72 -10.05
CA ILE A 679 31.27 -7.55 -9.49
C ILE A 679 31.17 -6.27 -8.65
N VAL A 680 32.19 -5.98 -7.83
CA VAL A 680 32.22 -4.77 -7.00
C VAL A 680 32.34 -3.51 -7.86
N ALA A 681 33.17 -3.53 -8.91
CA ALA A 681 33.31 -2.41 -9.85
C ALA A 681 31.97 -2.13 -10.56
N PHE A 682 31.30 -3.18 -11.05
CA PHE A 682 29.94 -3.07 -11.57
C PHE A 682 28.99 -2.47 -10.53
N ALA A 683 29.01 -2.96 -9.28
CA ALA A 683 28.09 -2.49 -8.26
C ALA A 683 28.31 -1.01 -7.90
N LEU A 684 29.56 -0.55 -7.89
CA LEU A 684 29.90 0.86 -7.66
C LEU A 684 29.38 1.76 -8.79
N ASP A 685 29.47 1.32 -10.04
CA ASP A 685 28.94 2.05 -11.20
C ASP A 685 27.41 2.02 -11.21
N HIS A 686 26.81 0.84 -11.09
CA HIS A 686 25.37 0.65 -11.24
C HIS A 686 24.54 1.27 -10.10
N TRP A 687 25.08 1.28 -8.88
CA TRP A 687 24.51 1.96 -7.72
C TRP A 687 25.34 3.18 -7.31
N SER A 688 25.91 3.89 -8.29
CA SER A 688 26.48 5.21 -8.04
C SER A 688 25.37 6.22 -7.73
N GLY A 689 25.67 7.18 -6.86
CA GLY A 689 24.84 8.39 -6.76
C GLY A 689 25.04 9.31 -7.97
N GLU A 690 24.62 10.57 -7.85
CA GLU A 690 25.00 11.61 -8.81
C GLU A 690 26.42 12.11 -8.59
N SER A 691 26.89 12.05 -7.33
CA SER A 691 28.30 12.21 -6.99
C SER A 691 29.09 11.01 -7.53
N ALA A 692 30.26 11.27 -8.13
CA ALA A 692 31.09 10.22 -8.72
C ALA A 692 31.72 9.30 -7.65
N ALA A 693 32.00 9.82 -6.45
CA ALA A 693 32.34 8.99 -5.29
C ALA A 693 32.10 9.73 -3.96
N VAL A 694 31.70 9.00 -2.92
CA VAL A 694 31.63 9.53 -1.54
C VAL A 694 32.44 8.64 -0.61
N VAL A 695 33.47 9.20 0.03
CA VAL A 695 34.40 8.45 0.88
C VAL A 695 34.55 9.11 2.25
N THR A 696 34.50 8.32 3.32
CA THR A 696 34.75 8.81 4.68
C THR A 696 36.20 8.59 5.08
N MET A 697 36.87 9.64 5.54
CA MET A 697 38.26 9.58 6.04
C MET A 697 38.27 9.50 7.57
N ALA A 698 39.02 8.54 8.13
CA ALA A 698 39.23 8.43 9.57
C ALA A 698 40.09 9.59 10.11
N GLN A 699 39.78 10.08 11.32
CA GLN A 699 40.64 11.07 11.98
C GLN A 699 41.97 10.44 12.41
N GLY A 700 43.08 10.88 11.80
CA GLY A 700 44.43 10.64 12.32
C GLY A 700 45.42 9.88 11.44
N SER A 701 45.10 9.47 10.22
CA SER A 701 46.09 8.76 9.37
C SER A 701 47.07 9.77 8.72
N SER A 702 48.19 10.06 9.38
CA SER A 702 49.30 10.80 8.76
C SER A 702 50.03 9.98 7.69
N ASP A 703 49.85 8.65 7.66
CA ASP A 703 50.52 7.72 6.73
C ASP A 703 49.51 6.87 5.96
N ALA A 704 48.70 7.54 5.14
CA ALA A 704 47.62 6.92 4.36
C ALA A 704 48.09 5.83 3.35
N ALA A 705 49.36 5.81 2.96
CA ALA A 705 49.87 4.87 1.96
C ALA A 705 50.22 3.48 2.54
N GLU A 706 50.67 3.41 3.79
CA GLU A 706 51.05 2.14 4.44
C GLU A 706 49.82 1.44 5.06
N GLU A 707 48.85 2.21 5.59
CA GLU A 707 47.56 1.69 6.05
C GLU A 707 46.67 1.22 4.87
N ALA A 708 46.69 1.89 3.72
CA ALA A 708 45.94 1.49 2.52
C ALA A 708 46.30 0.10 1.98
N ALA A 709 47.52 -0.37 2.22
CA ALA A 709 47.97 -1.70 1.82
C ALA A 709 47.36 -2.82 2.69
N THR A 710 46.76 -2.48 3.84
CA THR A 710 46.30 -3.45 4.85
C THR A 710 44.85 -3.26 5.29
N ASP A 711 44.24 -2.08 5.11
CA ASP A 711 42.83 -1.80 5.39
C ASP A 711 42.07 -1.43 4.09
N PRO A 712 41.07 -2.23 3.68
CA PRO A 712 40.28 -1.97 2.47
C PRO A 712 39.64 -0.58 2.44
N ARG A 713 39.28 0.00 3.59
CA ARG A 713 38.55 1.28 3.69
C ARG A 713 39.44 2.46 3.33
N THR A 714 40.68 2.48 3.83
CA THR A 714 41.69 3.49 3.50
C THR A 714 42.32 3.23 2.13
N GLY A 715 42.41 1.95 1.72
CA GLY A 715 42.81 1.54 0.38
C GLY A 715 41.91 2.10 -0.71
N ILE A 716 40.60 1.98 -0.57
CA ILE A 716 39.63 2.53 -1.53
C ILE A 716 39.67 4.06 -1.56
N ALA A 717 39.78 4.70 -0.39
CA ALA A 717 39.93 6.16 -0.33
C ALA A 717 41.20 6.65 -1.04
N PHE A 718 42.28 5.89 -0.89
CA PHE A 718 43.54 6.14 -1.59
C PHE A 718 43.43 5.88 -3.08
N THR A 719 42.82 4.76 -3.50
CA THR A 719 42.64 4.37 -4.91
C THR A 719 41.72 5.34 -5.63
N ILE A 720 40.56 5.70 -5.08
CA ILE A 720 39.65 6.69 -5.67
C ILE A 720 40.37 8.05 -5.84
N ARG A 721 41.20 8.43 -4.86
CA ARG A 721 42.02 9.64 -4.94
C ARG A 721 43.13 9.54 -6.00
N ASP A 722 43.83 8.41 -6.07
CA ASP A 722 44.92 8.16 -7.02
C ASP A 722 44.38 8.07 -8.47
N ASP A 723 43.25 7.40 -8.67
CA ASP A 723 42.59 7.25 -9.96
C ASP A 723 42.03 8.60 -10.44
N ALA A 724 41.41 9.40 -9.57
CA ALA A 724 41.01 10.77 -9.92
C ALA A 724 42.22 11.65 -10.28
N GLN A 725 43.34 11.50 -9.56
CA GLN A 725 44.59 12.22 -9.86
C GLN A 725 45.22 11.78 -11.17
N ARG A 726 45.23 10.48 -11.48
CA ARG A 726 45.73 9.92 -12.74
C ARG A 726 44.87 10.35 -13.91
N ALA A 727 43.55 10.25 -13.80
CA ALA A 727 42.64 10.64 -14.86
C ALA A 727 42.76 12.14 -15.18
N TYR A 728 42.86 13.00 -14.16
CA TYR A 728 43.15 14.42 -14.33
C TYR A 728 44.54 14.67 -14.98
N ALA A 729 45.56 13.91 -14.59
CA ALA A 729 46.90 14.01 -15.18
C ALA A 729 46.96 13.55 -16.64
N GLU A 730 46.07 12.63 -17.04
CA GLU A 730 45.92 12.13 -18.41
C GLU A 730 45.05 13.04 -19.29
N GLY A 731 44.55 14.15 -18.75
CA GLY A 731 43.69 15.10 -19.48
C GLY A 731 42.26 14.58 -19.69
N VAL A 732 41.88 13.53 -18.97
CA VAL A 732 40.47 13.12 -18.83
C VAL A 732 39.84 14.10 -17.85
N ASP A 733 38.80 14.80 -18.27
CA ASP A 733 38.09 15.79 -17.45
C ASP A 733 37.24 15.07 -16.39
N VAL A 734 37.90 14.48 -15.39
CA VAL A 734 37.28 13.95 -14.19
C VAL A 734 37.30 15.09 -13.19
N ASP A 735 36.21 15.85 -13.14
CA ASP A 735 36.06 16.95 -12.19
C ASP A 735 36.27 16.41 -10.75
N PRO A 736 37.38 16.78 -10.07
CA PRO A 736 37.66 16.31 -8.71
C PRO A 736 36.56 16.73 -7.71
N SER A 737 35.73 17.71 -8.07
CA SER A 737 34.56 18.14 -7.29
C SER A 737 33.48 17.07 -7.16
N ARG A 738 33.50 16.03 -8.02
CA ARG A 738 32.55 14.91 -7.96
C ARG A 738 32.93 13.84 -6.92
N VAL A 739 34.12 13.92 -6.33
CA VAL A 739 34.55 13.07 -5.21
C VAL A 739 34.34 13.84 -3.89
N LYS A 740 33.30 13.49 -3.14
CA LYS A 740 33.02 14.10 -1.83
C LYS A 740 33.78 13.36 -0.73
N LEU A 741 34.74 14.05 -0.10
CA LEU A 741 35.45 13.56 1.09
C LEU A 741 34.75 14.05 2.35
N VAL A 742 34.29 13.13 3.19
CA VAL A 742 33.61 13.43 4.46
C VAL A 742 34.52 13.07 5.64
N ARG A 743 34.72 13.99 6.59
CA ARG A 743 35.52 13.73 7.80
C ARG A 743 34.69 12.98 8.84
N GLN A 744 35.27 11.94 9.43
CA GLN A 744 34.62 11.18 10.50
C GLN A 744 34.51 12.06 11.76
N GLY A 745 33.34 12.70 11.98
CA GLY A 745 33.10 13.58 13.14
C GLY A 745 32.05 14.68 12.91
N ASP A 746 31.84 15.13 11.67
CA ASP A 746 30.85 16.17 11.33
C ASP A 746 29.41 15.63 11.25
N ALA A 747 29.15 14.51 11.94
CA ALA A 747 27.89 13.77 11.86
C ALA A 747 26.74 14.41 12.67
N ASP A 748 26.98 15.51 13.39
CA ASP A 748 26.02 16.18 14.26
C ASP A 748 25.65 17.62 13.79
N MET A 749 24.95 17.73 12.64
CA MET A 749 23.92 18.74 12.22
C MET A 749 24.23 20.26 12.23
N PRO A 750 23.58 21.05 11.33
CA PRO A 750 22.23 21.55 11.60
C PRO A 750 21.19 21.22 10.51
N SER A 751 19.96 21.08 10.99
CA SER A 751 18.73 21.14 10.24
C SER A 751 18.57 22.52 9.60
N SER A 752 17.93 22.54 8.43
CA SER A 752 17.36 23.70 7.73
C SER A 752 18.32 24.81 7.33
N GLY A 753 18.31 25.12 6.03
CA GLY A 753 18.75 26.42 5.51
C GLY A 753 20.25 26.60 5.41
N ALA A 754 20.63 27.51 4.53
CA ALA A 754 21.97 27.84 4.11
C ALA A 754 23.00 28.06 5.24
N ASP A 755 24.26 28.00 4.82
CA ASP A 755 25.47 28.49 5.51
C ASP A 755 26.01 27.60 6.65
N GLY A 756 26.73 26.56 6.24
CA GLY A 756 27.56 25.77 7.16
C GLY A 756 28.64 24.91 6.50
N VAL A 757 28.80 24.96 5.17
CA VAL A 757 30.02 24.43 4.55
C VAL A 757 31.09 25.49 4.77
N THR A 758 32.08 25.21 5.61
CA THR A 758 33.29 26.01 5.59
C THR A 758 33.96 25.69 4.26
N GLU A 759 33.69 26.50 3.23
CA GLU A 759 34.45 26.47 1.98
C GLU A 759 35.90 26.80 2.34
N LEU A 760 36.71 25.75 2.51
CA LEU A 760 38.15 25.92 2.45
C LEU A 760 38.46 26.41 1.03
N PRO A 761 39.29 27.46 0.85
CA PRO A 761 39.70 27.90 -0.49
C PRO A 761 40.19 26.68 -1.27
N GLN A 762 39.99 26.57 -2.57
CA GLN A 762 40.55 25.45 -3.34
C GLN A 762 41.80 25.91 -4.10
N CYS A 763 42.89 25.18 -3.90
CA CYS A 763 44.09 25.23 -4.73
C CYS A 763 43.73 24.66 -6.12
N SER A 764 44.18 25.27 -7.21
CA SER A 764 43.86 24.87 -8.60
C SER A 764 44.38 23.48 -9.04
N CYS A 765 45.00 22.73 -8.12
CA CYS A 765 45.43 21.34 -8.29
C CYS A 765 44.56 20.31 -7.55
N GLY A 766 43.51 20.73 -6.83
CA GLY A 766 42.52 19.83 -6.22
C GLY A 766 42.97 19.07 -4.95
N ALA A 767 44.09 19.42 -4.31
CA ALA A 767 44.61 18.70 -3.14
C ALA A 767 44.22 19.32 -1.76
N LEU A 768 44.12 18.47 -0.72
CA LEU A 768 43.90 18.81 0.69
C LEU A 768 45.11 19.54 1.33
N TYR A 769 44.81 20.43 2.28
CA TYR A 769 45.76 21.22 3.07
C TYR A 769 46.48 20.43 4.16
N THR A 770 47.77 20.72 4.38
CA THR A 770 48.51 20.24 5.56
C THR A 770 48.61 21.36 6.61
N ARG A 771 48.28 21.05 7.87
CA ARG A 771 48.44 21.97 9.01
C ARG A 771 49.89 21.98 9.45
N ILE A 772 50.58 23.12 9.34
CA ILE A 772 51.89 23.32 9.94
C ILE A 772 51.67 24.01 11.27
N SER A 773 51.87 23.29 12.38
CA SER A 773 51.95 23.89 13.71
C SER A 773 53.42 24.12 14.05
N ASP A 774 53.97 25.26 13.64
CA ASP A 774 55.20 25.76 14.25
C ASP A 774 54.82 26.67 15.41
N GLY A 775 55.34 26.33 16.59
CA GLY A 775 54.95 26.95 17.85
C GLY A 775 55.27 28.45 17.92
N GLU A 776 54.43 29.12 18.70
CA GLU A 776 54.56 30.45 19.32
C GLU A 776 53.80 31.65 18.72
N ASP A 777 53.14 31.55 17.57
CA ASP A 777 52.18 32.60 17.14
C ASP A 777 50.87 31.99 16.59
N ASP A 778 49.73 32.48 17.09
CA ASP A 778 48.33 32.07 16.80
C ASP A 778 47.88 32.42 15.35
N THR A 779 48.72 32.12 14.36
CA THR A 779 48.37 32.23 12.93
C THR A 779 48.34 30.85 12.30
N GLU A 780 47.14 30.39 11.97
CA GLU A 780 46.94 29.17 11.19
C GLU A 780 47.49 29.37 9.77
N MET A 781 48.51 28.59 9.39
CA MET A 781 48.99 28.51 8.01
C MET A 781 48.70 27.13 7.40
N TYR A 782 48.19 27.17 6.17
CA TYR A 782 47.88 26.00 5.36
C TYR A 782 48.73 26.07 4.08
N GLU A 783 49.46 25.00 3.77
CA GLU A 783 50.29 24.92 2.55
C GLU A 783 49.74 23.83 1.61
N CYS A 784 49.55 24.19 0.33
CA CYS A 784 49.15 23.26 -0.74
C CYS A 784 50.39 22.46 -1.18
N VAL A 785 50.26 21.16 -1.44
CA VAL A 785 51.38 20.25 -1.79
C VAL A 785 52.16 20.70 -3.04
N CYS A 786 51.58 21.55 -3.89
CA CYS A 786 52.24 22.11 -5.09
C CYS A 786 53.00 23.44 -4.85
N GLY A 787 53.08 23.96 -3.62
CA GLY A 787 53.96 25.08 -3.24
C GLY A 787 53.55 26.47 -3.78
N SER A 788 52.27 26.68 -4.12
CA SER A 788 51.77 27.94 -4.68
C SER A 788 50.91 28.70 -3.66
N SER A 789 51.19 29.99 -3.39
CA SER A 789 50.28 30.86 -2.61
C SER A 789 49.28 31.55 -3.53
N LEU A 790 47.98 31.51 -3.25
CA LEU A 790 46.96 32.21 -4.05
C LEU A 790 45.93 32.95 -3.19
N GLU A 791 45.67 34.20 -3.61
CA GLU A 791 44.44 34.97 -3.36
C GLU A 791 43.42 34.59 -4.46
N ALA A 792 42.17 34.29 -4.06
CA ALA A 792 41.02 34.05 -4.94
C ALA A 792 40.41 35.39 -5.45
N PRO A 793 39.38 35.48 -6.35
CA PRO A 793 38.44 34.43 -6.83
C PRO A 793 38.06 34.48 -8.34
N ASN A 794 37.35 33.46 -8.88
CA ASN A 794 35.99 33.62 -9.45
C ASN A 794 35.35 32.29 -9.94
N LEU A 795 34.06 32.13 -9.67
CA LEU A 795 33.12 31.17 -10.26
C LEU A 795 32.50 31.77 -11.54
N ALA A 796 32.34 30.99 -12.63
CA ALA A 796 31.26 31.09 -13.62
C ALA A 796 31.43 30.12 -14.80
N GLY A 797 30.37 29.39 -15.18
CA GLY A 797 30.01 29.22 -16.59
C GLY A 797 29.90 27.82 -17.22
N ILE A 798 28.71 27.21 -17.11
CA ILE A 798 27.84 26.77 -18.24
C ILE A 798 28.30 25.62 -19.20
N THR A 799 27.56 24.51 -19.09
CA THR A 799 26.99 23.54 -20.08
C THR A 799 27.82 22.74 -21.10
N ARG A 800 27.48 21.44 -21.15
CA ARG A 800 27.35 20.50 -22.30
C ARG A 800 28.13 20.82 -23.58
N SER A 801 29.02 19.91 -23.96
CA SER A 801 28.97 19.33 -25.32
C SER A 801 29.43 17.87 -25.33
N ILE A 802 28.50 17.01 -25.72
CA ILE A 802 28.66 15.64 -26.20
C ILE A 802 29.32 15.67 -27.59
N LEU A 803 30.16 14.68 -27.90
CA LEU A 803 30.71 14.27 -29.22
C LEU A 803 31.73 15.19 -29.89
N ALA A 804 33.00 14.77 -29.90
CA ALA A 804 33.87 14.68 -31.09
C ALA A 804 35.30 14.24 -30.72
N ASP A 805 35.57 12.94 -30.84
CA ASP A 805 36.65 12.28 -31.61
C ASP A 805 37.11 10.97 -30.98
#